data_AF-A0A349YR54-F1
#
_entry.id   AF-A0A349YR54-F1
#
_cell.length_a   1.000
_cell.length_b   1.000
_cell.length_c   1.000
_cell.angle_alpha   90.00
_cell.angle_beta   90.00
_cell.angle_gamma   90.00
#
_symmetry.space_group_name_H-M   'P 1'
#
loop_
_entity.id
_entity.type
_entity.pdbx_description
1 polymer ?
#
loop_
_entity_poly.entity_id
_entity_poly.type
_entity_poly.pdbx_seq_one_letter_code
_entity_poly.pdbx_strand_id
1 'polypeptide(L)'
;MPYVAINKDLTEAKTTVVMGLTKRQLLFGPIGIVFGIILFFLTKNIVGSYVAEVLLFLTVVPFFFVAEYKKNGQYAEVLVKNWYDTKFVRNTKRPYVTENLYGYLDRMNQYETEAAEIVRQAKKQGKKKTIRLLPVGFGGNGKKNKKDEQEEERKVSAEERFYVSPNAELDRRTKKELIKALNKAKHTGKVAESAQKTIPYEALYPDGIMESSPGYYTRMIEFEDTEYHLTDDDTKNSIFENHCDFLNYFDPTIEVEFNYYNLETNMEQTRKFLSIAPQKDGFNNIRKEYSDMLKENAEYGSNGIEKRRYITYGIKAKDIKAAKKRLAKISTDIMDNFSKNKVRSRVLTGYERAKVMWKFCNPASDEKFLFNWSAISRHGLSSKDFIAPTSFVFDDEKGHFDNRHYFKMGDRIGAVDFIQITASDLPDVVLSELTGISSNICVTMHIKSLDRDQALRNIHAEIDRMQQSISRLQKKAVDGGYDMELLPPDLKMYYEAAQTALRGLENRNERMFLVTILVMQTAKTKKELDDNVFQVKSLLGTFNCHLKRLDDRQEYGLVSSMPLGINKIEIQRSMMTTETAIFIPFSAEELCQIGADYKGYEPMYYGMNTISNNLIMADRKKLRNPNGLILGKPGYGKSFATKREIFNSFFVSTDDILILDPEREYDGLVHALNGQIISLSNGTKTYINPMEVDIGLLGNGDKEYDPVTDQIDFLVSLCEQLMGGKVGLSQEEIAIVI
;
A
#
# COMPACT_ATOMS: atom_id res chain seq x y z
N MET A 1 14.39 -17.62 -11.83
CA MET A 1 13.53 -18.57 -12.59
C MET A 1 12.43 -17.75 -13.25
N PRO A 2 12.16 -17.89 -14.55
CA PRO A 2 11.18 -17.06 -15.25
C PRO A 2 9.71 -17.41 -14.95
N TYR A 3 9.44 -18.59 -14.37
CA TYR A 3 8.09 -19.06 -14.05
C TYR A 3 8.06 -19.87 -12.75
N VAL A 4 6.96 -19.77 -12.01
CA VAL A 4 6.66 -20.59 -10.83
C VAL A 4 5.32 -21.31 -11.03
N ALA A 5 5.33 -22.61 -10.78
CA ALA A 5 4.12 -23.43 -10.79
C ALA A 5 3.21 -23.05 -9.61
N ILE A 6 1.95 -22.77 -9.94
CA ILE A 6 0.89 -22.39 -9.01
C ILE A 6 -0.05 -23.58 -8.81
N ASN A 7 -0.10 -24.09 -7.59
CA ASN A 7 -1.02 -25.15 -7.23
C ASN A 7 -2.48 -24.67 -7.37
N LYS A 8 -3.35 -25.63 -7.70
CA LYS A 8 -4.79 -25.39 -7.73
C LYS A 8 -5.29 -25.04 -6.33
N ASP A 9 -6.20 -24.07 -6.27
CA ASP A 9 -6.77 -23.64 -5.01
C ASP A 9 -7.66 -24.74 -4.41
N LEU A 10 -7.18 -25.36 -3.34
CA LEU A 10 -7.86 -26.46 -2.66
C LEU A 10 -9.23 -26.04 -2.07
N THR A 11 -9.48 -24.73 -1.91
CA THR A 11 -10.79 -24.23 -1.43
C THR A 11 -11.90 -24.33 -2.48
N GLU A 12 -11.55 -24.52 -3.75
CA GLU A 12 -12.51 -24.68 -4.85
C GLU A 12 -12.96 -26.14 -5.05
N ALA A 13 -12.25 -27.10 -4.46
CA ALA A 13 -12.61 -28.52 -4.54
C ALA A 13 -14.00 -28.76 -3.90
N LYS A 14 -14.97 -29.23 -4.70
CA LYS A 14 -16.31 -29.59 -4.22
C LYS A 14 -16.21 -30.85 -3.35
N THR A 15 -16.05 -30.67 -2.04
CA THR A 15 -16.03 -31.79 -1.09
C THR A 15 -17.45 -32.26 -0.75
N THR A 16 -17.76 -33.49 -1.16
CA THR A 16 -18.99 -34.18 -0.74
C THR A 16 -18.75 -34.85 0.61
N VAL A 17 -19.60 -34.58 1.61
CA VAL A 17 -19.34 -35.02 2.99
C VAL A 17 -20.03 -36.34 3.28
N VAL A 18 -21.35 -36.42 3.08
CA VAL A 18 -22.14 -37.64 3.32
C VAL A 18 -23.02 -37.91 2.10
N MET A 19 -23.07 -39.18 1.65
CA MET A 19 -23.91 -39.64 0.52
C MET A 19 -23.72 -38.88 -0.80
N GLY A 20 -22.54 -38.30 -1.04
CA GLY A 20 -22.29 -37.50 -2.25
C GLY A 20 -22.89 -36.09 -2.21
N LEU A 21 -23.43 -35.65 -1.07
CA LEU A 21 -23.94 -34.30 -0.86
C LEU A 21 -22.93 -33.41 -0.13
N THR A 22 -22.89 -32.14 -0.48
CA THR A 22 -22.07 -31.13 0.23
C THR A 22 -22.67 -30.83 1.61
N LYS A 23 -21.88 -30.27 2.55
CA LYS A 23 -22.40 -29.82 3.86
C LYS A 23 -23.62 -28.91 3.72
N ARG A 24 -23.66 -28.10 2.67
CA ARG A 24 -24.73 -27.13 2.39
C ARG A 24 -25.98 -27.81 1.85
N GLN A 25 -25.84 -28.77 0.96
CA GLN A 25 -26.96 -29.58 0.48
C GLN A 25 -27.61 -30.39 1.62
N LEU A 26 -26.82 -30.85 2.60
CA LEU A 26 -27.35 -31.49 3.81
C LEU A 26 -28.09 -30.52 4.75
N LEU A 27 -27.74 -29.23 4.73
CA LEU A 27 -28.40 -28.22 5.55
C LEU A 27 -29.70 -27.73 4.88
N PHE A 28 -29.62 -27.28 3.63
CA PHE A 28 -30.73 -26.63 2.93
C PHE A 28 -31.67 -27.62 2.22
N GLY A 29 -31.18 -28.80 1.84
CA GLY A 29 -31.98 -29.83 1.16
C GLY A 29 -33.17 -30.30 2.01
N PRO A 30 -32.94 -30.78 3.25
CA PRO A 30 -34.03 -31.22 4.13
C PRO A 30 -35.02 -30.08 4.45
N ILE A 31 -34.53 -28.85 4.64
CA ILE A 31 -35.39 -27.69 4.88
C ILE A 31 -36.33 -27.45 3.70
N GLY A 32 -35.79 -27.45 2.47
CA GLY A 32 -36.60 -27.29 1.27
C GLY A 32 -37.64 -28.39 1.11
N ILE A 33 -37.26 -29.66 1.35
CA ILE A 33 -38.17 -30.81 1.27
C ILE A 33 -39.30 -30.70 2.29
N VAL A 34 -38.99 -30.37 3.55
CA VAL A 34 -40.02 -30.23 4.61
C VAL A 34 -41.00 -29.11 4.27
N PHE A 35 -40.52 -27.95 3.82
CA PHE A 35 -41.38 -26.85 3.39
C PHE A 35 -42.26 -27.23 2.19
N GLY A 36 -41.68 -27.91 1.20
CA GLY A 36 -42.42 -28.39 0.03
C GLY A 36 -43.50 -29.40 0.39
N ILE A 37 -43.21 -30.34 1.29
CA ILE A 37 -44.19 -31.34 1.77
C ILE A 37 -45.32 -30.68 2.55
N ILE A 38 -45.01 -29.72 3.44
CA ILE A 38 -46.03 -28.98 4.20
C ILE A 38 -46.95 -28.22 3.23
N LEU A 39 -46.37 -27.51 2.24
CA LEU A 39 -47.18 -26.79 1.26
C LEU A 39 -48.06 -27.75 0.45
N PHE A 40 -47.50 -28.88 0.00
CA PHE A 40 -48.25 -29.88 -0.76
C PHE A 40 -49.49 -30.38 -0.03
N PHE A 41 -49.38 -30.76 1.24
CA PHE A 41 -50.53 -31.23 2.02
C PHE A 41 -51.57 -30.14 2.28
N LEU A 42 -51.14 -28.88 2.41
CA LEU A 42 -52.06 -27.74 2.56
C LEU A 42 -52.81 -27.41 1.26
N THR A 43 -52.17 -27.58 0.09
CA THR A 43 -52.73 -27.17 -1.20
C THR A 43 -53.40 -28.29 -1.98
N LYS A 44 -53.03 -29.56 -1.75
CA LYS A 44 -53.52 -30.72 -2.53
C LYS A 44 -55.04 -30.83 -2.57
N ASN A 45 -55.72 -30.53 -1.47
CA ASN A 45 -57.18 -30.63 -1.37
C ASN A 45 -57.91 -29.40 -1.92
N ILE A 46 -57.19 -28.33 -2.28
CA ILE A 46 -57.76 -27.05 -2.75
C ILE A 46 -57.59 -26.91 -4.27
N VAL A 47 -56.38 -27.14 -4.78
CA VAL A 47 -55.99 -26.88 -6.18
C VAL A 47 -55.75 -28.17 -7.00
N GLY A 48 -55.90 -29.34 -6.38
CA GLY A 48 -55.70 -30.64 -7.02
C GLY A 48 -54.24 -31.12 -7.00
N SER A 49 -54.05 -32.45 -7.06
CA SER A 49 -52.75 -33.10 -6.85
C SER A 49 -51.66 -32.63 -7.81
N TYR A 50 -51.96 -32.51 -9.11
CA TYR A 50 -50.98 -32.11 -10.12
C TYR A 50 -50.45 -30.69 -9.89
N VAL A 51 -51.33 -29.73 -9.59
CA VAL A 51 -50.94 -28.34 -9.32
C VAL A 51 -50.18 -28.23 -8.00
N ALA A 52 -50.55 -29.00 -6.99
CA ALA A 52 -49.84 -29.06 -5.73
C ALA A 52 -48.42 -29.65 -5.87
N GLU A 53 -48.20 -30.64 -6.75
CA GLU A 53 -46.86 -31.17 -7.06
C GLU A 53 -45.96 -30.12 -7.71
N VAL A 54 -46.48 -29.38 -8.68
CA VAL A 54 -45.74 -28.28 -9.32
C VAL A 54 -45.35 -27.20 -8.31
N LEU A 55 -46.27 -26.84 -7.40
CA LEU A 55 -46.01 -25.88 -6.32
C LEU A 55 -44.94 -26.39 -5.35
N LEU A 56 -44.95 -27.68 -5.01
CA LEU A 56 -43.88 -28.30 -4.22
C LEU A 56 -42.53 -28.12 -4.91
N PHE A 57 -42.40 -28.47 -6.19
CA PHE A 57 -41.13 -28.32 -6.90
C PHE A 57 -40.67 -26.85 -6.95
N LEU A 58 -41.59 -25.92 -7.24
CA LEU A 58 -41.29 -24.48 -7.24
C LEU A 58 -40.82 -23.97 -5.88
N THR A 59 -41.29 -24.55 -4.77
CA THR A 59 -40.79 -24.17 -3.43
C THR A 59 -39.42 -24.76 -3.10
N VAL A 60 -39.08 -25.95 -3.61
CA VAL A 60 -37.79 -26.60 -3.33
C VAL A 60 -36.65 -25.96 -4.14
N VAL A 61 -36.93 -25.50 -5.37
CA VAL A 61 -35.93 -24.92 -6.30
C VAL A 61 -35.11 -23.77 -5.68
N PRO A 62 -35.70 -22.76 -4.99
CA PRO A 62 -34.94 -21.72 -4.31
C PRO A 62 -33.95 -22.23 -3.25
N PHE A 63 -34.33 -23.26 -2.47
CA PHE A 63 -33.44 -23.84 -1.46
C PHE A 63 -32.29 -24.61 -2.10
N PHE A 64 -32.55 -25.31 -3.21
CA PHE A 64 -31.50 -25.96 -3.99
C PHE A 64 -30.55 -24.92 -4.60
N PHE A 65 -31.08 -23.82 -5.12
CA PHE A 65 -30.28 -22.71 -5.64
C PHE A 65 -29.37 -22.10 -4.56
N VAL A 66 -29.88 -21.82 -3.35
CA VAL A 66 -29.07 -21.32 -2.23
C VAL A 66 -28.01 -22.34 -1.76
N ALA A 67 -28.30 -23.64 -1.90
CA ALA A 67 -27.35 -24.69 -1.56
C ALA A 67 -26.17 -24.76 -2.55
N GLU A 68 -26.43 -24.57 -3.85
CA GLU A 68 -25.47 -24.83 -4.93
C GLU A 68 -24.82 -23.56 -5.52
N TYR A 69 -25.51 -22.42 -5.51
CA TYR A 69 -25.05 -21.20 -6.19
C TYR A 69 -23.83 -20.58 -5.51
N LYS A 70 -22.76 -20.41 -6.30
CA LYS A 70 -21.51 -19.75 -5.90
C LYS A 70 -21.06 -18.80 -7.03
N LYS A 71 -20.86 -17.53 -6.71
CA LYS A 71 -20.28 -16.52 -7.62
C LYS A 71 -18.99 -16.00 -6.98
N ASN A 72 -17.86 -16.05 -7.68
CA ASN A 72 -16.59 -15.47 -7.22
C ASN A 72 -16.16 -15.93 -5.80
N GLY A 73 -16.33 -17.21 -5.46
CA GLY A 73 -15.99 -17.70 -4.12
C GLY A 73 -17.09 -17.56 -3.07
N GLN A 74 -18.10 -16.72 -3.31
CA GLN A 74 -19.17 -16.40 -2.36
C GLN A 74 -20.49 -17.10 -2.68
N TYR A 75 -21.23 -17.47 -1.63
CA TYR A 75 -22.53 -18.12 -1.75
C TYR A 75 -23.69 -17.11 -1.85
N ALA A 76 -24.85 -17.58 -2.34
CA ALA A 76 -26.04 -16.75 -2.57
C ALA A 76 -26.43 -15.87 -1.37
N GLU A 77 -26.43 -16.42 -0.15
CA GLU A 77 -26.81 -15.68 1.06
C GLU A 77 -25.82 -14.56 1.41
N VAL A 78 -24.53 -14.74 1.11
CA VAL A 78 -23.51 -13.71 1.33
C VAL A 78 -23.71 -12.59 0.33
N LEU A 79 -24.00 -12.92 -0.93
CA LEU A 79 -24.28 -11.94 -1.98
C LEU A 79 -25.56 -11.15 -1.67
N VAL A 80 -26.64 -11.83 -1.28
CA VAL A 80 -27.91 -11.18 -0.87
C VAL A 80 -27.70 -10.31 0.36
N LYS A 81 -26.90 -10.76 1.33
CA LYS A 81 -26.55 -9.94 2.50
C LYS A 81 -25.74 -8.71 2.12
N ASN A 82 -24.72 -8.85 1.26
CA ASN A 82 -23.91 -7.73 0.78
C ASN A 82 -24.79 -6.71 0.07
N TRP A 83 -25.65 -7.17 -0.84
CA TRP A 83 -26.62 -6.35 -1.54
C TRP A 83 -27.58 -5.64 -0.59
N TYR A 84 -28.12 -6.35 0.41
CA TYR A 84 -29.03 -5.78 1.41
C TYR A 84 -28.33 -4.73 2.27
N ASP A 85 -27.13 -5.04 2.76
CA ASP A 85 -26.34 -4.13 3.58
C ASP A 85 -26.03 -2.84 2.81
N THR A 86 -25.62 -2.96 1.53
CA THR A 86 -25.28 -1.83 0.67
C THR A 86 -26.50 -0.99 0.31
N LYS A 87 -27.66 -1.61 0.05
CA LYS A 87 -28.86 -0.89 -0.41
C LYS A 87 -29.72 -0.30 0.71
N PHE A 88 -29.78 -0.95 1.88
CA PHE A 88 -30.76 -0.59 2.93
C PHE A 88 -30.16 -0.26 4.29
N VAL A 89 -28.94 -0.74 4.59
CA VAL A 89 -28.35 -0.59 5.94
C VAL A 89 -27.32 0.52 5.98
N ARG A 90 -26.48 0.65 4.95
CA ARG A 90 -25.37 1.60 4.95
C ARG A 90 -25.83 2.98 4.51
N ASN A 91 -25.34 4.00 5.22
CA ASN A 91 -25.43 5.36 4.71
C ASN A 91 -24.48 5.49 3.52
N THR A 92 -25.06 5.87 2.38
CA THR A 92 -24.45 5.90 1.07
C THR A 92 -23.73 7.22 0.80
N LYS A 93 -24.05 8.29 1.53
CA LYS A 93 -23.37 9.59 1.43
C LYS A 93 -22.72 9.99 2.74
N ARG A 94 -21.42 10.22 2.70
CA ARG A 94 -20.61 10.54 3.88
C ARG A 94 -19.81 11.81 3.61
N PRO A 95 -20.42 12.98 3.82
CA PRO A 95 -19.71 14.25 3.68
C PRO A 95 -18.61 14.35 4.74
N TYR A 96 -17.63 15.20 4.46
CA TYR A 96 -16.69 15.66 5.47
C TYR A 96 -17.43 16.39 6.59
N VAL A 97 -17.19 15.97 7.84
CA VAL A 97 -17.77 16.60 9.03
C VAL A 97 -16.67 16.75 10.06
N THR A 98 -16.27 18.00 10.35
CA THR A 98 -15.26 18.28 11.38
C THR A 98 -15.78 17.83 12.74
N GLU A 99 -15.17 16.79 13.31
CA GLU A 99 -15.50 16.33 14.66
C GLU A 99 -14.62 17.06 15.68
N ASN A 100 -15.05 18.24 16.13
CA ASN A 100 -14.39 18.92 17.23
C ASN A 100 -14.64 18.17 18.56
N LEU A 101 -13.57 17.69 19.18
CA LEU A 101 -13.57 16.98 20.47
C LEU A 101 -14.28 17.79 21.57
N TYR A 102 -14.09 19.12 21.62
CA TYR A 102 -14.77 19.99 22.58
C TYR A 102 -16.28 20.03 22.33
N GLY A 103 -16.70 20.15 21.08
CA GLY A 103 -18.12 20.08 20.72
C GLY A 103 -18.75 18.69 20.96
N TYR A 104 -17.96 17.62 20.88
CA TYR A 104 -18.39 16.28 21.29
C TYR A 104 -18.55 16.16 22.80
N LEU A 105 -17.61 16.70 23.59
CA LEU A 105 -17.70 16.77 25.05
C LEU A 105 -18.90 17.62 25.50
N ASP A 106 -19.17 18.74 24.83
CA ASP A 106 -20.35 19.57 25.09
C ASP A 106 -21.65 18.84 24.76
N ARG A 107 -21.72 18.13 23.63
CA ARG A 107 -22.88 17.27 23.31
C ARG A 107 -23.04 16.14 24.32
N MET A 108 -21.95 15.52 24.77
CA MET A 108 -22.00 14.52 25.85
C MET A 108 -22.53 15.14 27.14
N ASN A 109 -22.06 16.33 27.52
CA ASN A 109 -22.58 17.07 28.67
C ASN A 109 -24.06 17.45 28.49
N GLN A 110 -24.49 17.83 27.29
CA GLN A 110 -25.90 18.11 26.97
C GLN A 110 -26.76 16.85 27.07
N TYR A 111 -26.33 15.73 26.51
CA TYR A 111 -27.03 14.45 26.64
C TYR A 111 -27.07 13.95 28.08
N GLU A 112 -25.99 14.14 28.82
CA GLU A 112 -25.96 13.88 30.26
C GLU A 112 -26.97 14.79 30.97
N THR A 113 -27.06 16.07 30.63
CA THR A 113 -28.02 17.03 31.20
C THR A 113 -29.48 16.71 30.81
N GLU A 114 -29.74 16.30 29.57
CA GLU A 114 -31.07 15.88 29.08
C GLU A 114 -31.57 14.60 29.76
N ALA A 115 -30.72 13.57 29.86
CA ALA A 115 -31.03 12.34 30.59
C ALA A 115 -31.36 12.63 32.06
N ALA A 116 -30.72 13.65 32.59
CA ALA A 116 -30.78 14.12 33.95
C ALA A 116 -32.08 14.96 34.17
N GLU A 117 -32.63 15.65 33.17
CA GLU A 117 -33.96 16.29 33.24
C GLU A 117 -35.12 15.28 33.35
N ILE A 118 -35.06 14.23 32.54
CA ILE A 118 -36.11 13.21 32.40
C ILE A 118 -36.33 12.46 33.71
N VAL A 119 -35.26 12.11 34.43
CA VAL A 119 -35.38 11.41 35.72
C VAL A 119 -35.87 12.37 36.83
N ARG A 120 -35.74 13.69 36.69
CA ARG A 120 -36.30 14.68 37.64
C ARG A 120 -37.82 14.73 37.53
N GLN A 121 -38.37 14.64 36.32
CA GLN A 121 -39.80 14.53 36.08
C GLN A 121 -40.39 13.22 36.64
N ALA A 122 -39.65 12.11 36.53
CA ALA A 122 -40.06 10.82 37.11
C ALA A 122 -40.17 10.83 38.65
N LYS A 123 -39.31 11.61 39.35
CA LYS A 123 -39.38 11.77 40.81
C LYS A 123 -40.60 12.58 41.31
N LYS A 124 -41.11 13.54 40.53
CA LYS A 124 -42.33 14.30 40.88
C LYS A 124 -43.59 13.44 40.91
N GLN A 125 -43.58 12.27 40.25
CA GLN A 125 -44.72 11.34 40.21
C GLN A 125 -44.74 10.28 41.34
N GLY A 126 -44.01 10.48 42.43
CA GLY A 126 -44.31 9.84 43.71
C GLY A 126 -44.23 8.31 43.76
N LYS A 127 -43.13 7.69 43.30
CA LYS A 127 -42.83 6.28 43.58
C LYS A 127 -41.50 6.13 44.31
N LYS A 128 -41.56 6.02 45.65
CA LYS A 128 -40.45 5.57 46.48
C LYS A 128 -40.28 4.06 46.33
N LYS A 129 -39.07 3.58 45.98
CA LYS A 129 -38.53 2.30 46.47
C LYS A 129 -37.01 2.31 46.41
N THR A 130 -36.44 1.78 47.49
CA THR A 130 -35.04 1.88 47.91
C THR A 130 -34.17 0.84 47.18
N ILE A 131 -33.01 1.22 46.65
CA ILE A 131 -32.01 0.28 46.13
C ILE A 131 -30.63 0.66 46.68
N ARG A 132 -29.98 -0.30 47.37
CA ARG A 132 -28.59 -0.21 47.87
C ARG A 132 -27.61 -0.46 46.72
N LEU A 133 -26.55 0.34 46.63
CA LEU A 133 -25.39 0.08 45.77
C LEU A 133 -24.15 -0.17 46.64
N LEU A 134 -23.40 -1.21 46.30
CA LEU A 134 -22.04 -1.46 46.78
C LEU A 134 -21.06 -0.59 45.98
N PRO A 135 -19.97 -0.07 46.60
CA PRO A 135 -19.10 0.90 45.94
C PRO A 135 -18.03 0.20 45.08
N VAL A 136 -17.81 0.72 43.87
CA VAL A 136 -16.52 0.60 43.17
C VAL A 136 -15.75 1.89 43.48
N GLY A 137 -14.68 1.75 44.25
CA GLY A 137 -13.85 2.86 44.69
C GLY A 137 -12.75 3.22 43.69
N PHE A 138 -12.57 4.52 43.46
CA PHE A 138 -11.26 5.14 43.39
C PHE A 138 -11.20 6.21 44.49
N GLY A 139 -10.13 6.17 45.28
CA GLY A 139 -9.99 6.90 46.53
C GLY A 139 -9.78 8.40 46.39
N GLY A 140 -10.11 9.12 47.47
CA GLY A 140 -9.82 10.54 47.63
C GLY A 140 -10.68 11.20 48.71
N ASN A 141 -10.15 11.31 49.92
CA ASN A 141 -10.75 11.92 51.11
C ASN A 141 -11.11 13.41 50.94
N GLY A 142 -12.24 13.85 51.51
CA GLY A 142 -12.50 15.28 51.75
C GLY A 142 -13.87 15.57 52.37
N LYS A 143 -13.89 16.18 53.55
CA LYS A 143 -15.02 16.32 54.49
C LYS A 143 -16.11 17.33 54.06
N LYS A 144 -17.33 17.05 54.52
CA LYS A 144 -18.51 17.94 54.56
C LYS A 144 -18.24 19.29 55.24
N ASN A 145 -18.93 20.36 54.81
CA ASN A 145 -19.93 21.02 55.66
C ASN A 145 -20.85 21.98 54.90
N LYS A 146 -22.11 21.97 55.36
CA LYS A 146 -23.22 22.89 55.06
C LYS A 146 -23.12 24.14 55.95
N LYS A 147 -23.53 25.29 55.41
CA LYS A 147 -23.92 26.59 56.01
C LYS A 147 -23.48 27.65 54.99
N ASP A 148 -24.28 28.53 54.41
CA ASP A 148 -25.64 28.98 54.66
C ASP A 148 -26.21 29.45 53.31
N GLU A 149 -27.46 29.07 53.00
CA GLU A 149 -28.28 29.76 52.00
C GLU A 149 -29.04 30.85 52.76
N GLN A 150 -28.78 32.12 52.44
CA GLN A 150 -29.79 33.13 52.07
C GLN A 150 -29.14 34.53 52.03
N GLU A 151 -28.99 35.09 50.83
CA GLU A 151 -29.30 36.50 50.57
C GLU A 151 -29.51 36.74 49.06
N GLU A 152 -30.38 37.70 48.78
CA GLU A 152 -31.18 37.89 47.57
C GLU A 152 -30.48 38.52 46.36
N GLU A 153 -31.00 38.14 45.18
CA GLU A 153 -31.28 38.97 44.00
C GLU A 153 -30.17 39.79 43.28
N ARG A 154 -29.78 39.35 42.06
CA ARG A 154 -30.21 39.98 40.77
C ARG A 154 -29.47 39.45 39.53
N LYS A 155 -30.29 39.21 38.50
CA LYS A 155 -30.10 39.46 37.05
C LYS A 155 -29.25 38.49 36.19
N VAL A 156 -30.01 37.80 35.31
CA VAL A 156 -29.90 37.73 33.84
C VAL A 156 -29.50 36.38 33.21
N SER A 157 -30.31 36.09 32.17
CA SER A 157 -30.22 35.22 31.00
C SER A 157 -30.42 33.70 31.11
N ALA A 158 -31.28 33.29 30.18
CA ALA A 158 -31.55 31.98 29.61
C ALA A 158 -30.42 30.95 29.66
N GLU A 159 -30.86 29.69 29.67
CA GLU A 159 -30.07 28.46 29.62
C GLU A 159 -29.45 28.06 30.97
N GLU A 160 -30.22 27.41 31.84
CA GLU A 160 -29.64 26.51 32.85
C GLU A 160 -30.67 25.58 33.52
N ARG A 161 -30.37 24.27 33.43
CA ARG A 161 -30.61 23.18 34.41
C ARG A 161 -31.95 22.44 34.45
N PHE A 162 -31.91 21.18 34.02
CA PHE A 162 -32.29 20.07 34.88
C PHE A 162 -31.23 18.95 34.85
N TYR A 163 -31.03 18.27 35.99
CA TYR A 163 -30.03 17.22 36.17
C TYR A 163 -30.58 16.11 37.09
N VAL A 164 -30.28 14.82 36.86
CA VAL A 164 -30.40 13.62 37.69
C VAL A 164 -29.43 12.48 37.26
N SER A 165 -29.02 11.72 38.28
CA SER A 165 -27.93 10.73 38.45
C SER A 165 -28.16 9.28 37.93
N PRO A 166 -27.07 8.47 37.77
CA PRO A 166 -26.99 7.27 36.89
C PRO A 166 -27.59 5.93 37.37
N ASN A 167 -28.42 5.84 38.41
CA ASN A 167 -28.80 4.54 38.99
C ASN A 167 -30.29 4.37 39.33
N ALA A 168 -31.20 4.41 38.35
CA ALA A 168 -32.63 4.11 38.56
C ALA A 168 -33.14 2.98 37.64
N GLU A 169 -33.96 2.07 38.19
CA GLU A 169 -34.64 1.02 37.41
C GLU A 169 -35.72 1.62 36.48
N LEU A 170 -35.66 1.27 35.20
CA LEU A 170 -36.49 1.80 34.12
C LEU A 170 -37.72 0.91 33.81
N ASP A 171 -38.87 1.54 33.54
CA ASP A 171 -40.12 0.87 33.13
C ASP A 171 -39.96 0.04 31.84
N ARG A 172 -40.77 -1.01 31.66
CA ARG A 172 -40.64 -2.02 30.59
C ARG A 172 -40.78 -1.42 29.18
N ARG A 173 -41.52 -0.32 29.02
CA ARG A 173 -41.68 0.41 27.74
C ARG A 173 -40.47 1.28 27.44
N THR A 174 -39.99 2.03 28.43
CA THR A 174 -38.78 2.85 28.36
C THR A 174 -37.52 2.00 28.22
N LYS A 175 -37.47 0.82 28.85
CA LYS A 175 -36.41 -0.17 28.68
C LYS A 175 -36.43 -0.75 27.25
N LYS A 176 -37.60 -0.91 26.63
CA LYS A 176 -37.71 -1.40 25.24
C LYS A 176 -37.28 -0.33 24.22
N GLU A 177 -37.59 0.94 24.47
CA GLU A 177 -37.13 2.06 23.66
C GLU A 177 -35.65 2.38 23.88
N LEU A 178 -35.15 2.28 25.11
CA LEU A 178 -33.74 2.41 25.44
C LEU A 178 -32.93 1.23 24.90
N ILE A 179 -33.47 0.00 24.91
CA ILE A 179 -32.89 -1.16 24.21
C ILE A 179 -32.98 -0.97 22.69
N LYS A 180 -34.04 -0.37 22.15
CA LYS A 180 -34.12 -0.03 20.72
C LYS A 180 -33.09 1.03 20.34
N ALA A 181 -32.90 2.05 21.17
CA ALA A 181 -31.94 3.13 20.98
C ALA A 181 -30.50 2.67 21.25
N LEU A 182 -30.26 1.79 22.24
CA LEU A 182 -28.97 1.13 22.48
C LEU A 182 -28.66 0.07 21.42
N ASN A 183 -29.65 -0.63 20.89
CA ASN A 183 -29.45 -1.52 19.74
C ASN A 183 -29.23 -0.68 18.48
N LYS A 184 -29.94 0.45 18.32
CA LYS A 184 -29.71 1.40 17.22
C LYS A 184 -28.32 2.07 17.36
N ALA A 185 -27.84 2.38 18.57
CA ALA A 185 -26.51 2.92 18.90
C ALA A 185 -25.39 1.86 18.78
N LYS A 186 -25.63 0.63 19.22
CA LYS A 186 -24.73 -0.53 19.04
C LYS A 186 -24.68 -1.00 17.58
N HIS A 187 -25.73 -0.74 16.80
CA HIS A 187 -25.72 -0.95 15.34
C HIS A 187 -25.11 0.23 14.58
N THR A 188 -25.26 1.48 15.04
CA THR A 188 -24.65 2.69 14.41
C THR A 188 -23.16 2.86 14.74
N GLY A 189 -22.64 2.25 15.79
CA GLY A 189 -21.19 2.13 15.99
C GLY A 189 -20.44 1.34 14.89
N LYS A 190 -21.16 0.76 13.90
CA LYS A 190 -20.57 -0.01 12.79
C LYS A 190 -20.71 0.64 11.41
N VAL A 191 -21.55 1.67 11.23
CA VAL A 191 -21.77 2.31 9.93
C VAL A 191 -21.25 3.73 10.02
N ALA A 192 -20.24 4.06 9.21
CA ALA A 192 -19.66 5.39 9.21
C ALA A 192 -20.65 6.42 8.63
N GLU A 193 -20.85 7.54 9.34
CA GLU A 193 -21.76 8.62 8.94
C GLU A 193 -21.03 9.82 8.32
N SER A 194 -19.70 9.89 8.47
CA SER A 194 -18.84 10.95 7.95
C SER A 194 -17.67 10.38 7.16
N ALA A 195 -17.02 11.23 6.35
CA ALA A 195 -15.82 10.84 5.63
C ALA A 195 -14.72 10.35 6.59
N GLN A 196 -14.53 11.05 7.71
CA GLN A 196 -13.62 10.71 8.79
C GLN A 196 -13.89 9.31 9.35
N LYS A 197 -15.14 8.99 9.70
CA LYS A 197 -15.50 7.68 10.27
C LYS A 197 -15.31 6.52 9.28
N THR A 198 -15.24 6.81 7.97
CA THR A 198 -14.98 5.79 6.95
C THR A 198 -13.53 5.29 6.99
N ILE A 199 -12.59 6.12 7.47
CA ILE A 199 -11.18 5.76 7.62
C ILE A 199 -10.98 4.96 8.94
N PRO A 200 -10.67 3.66 8.88
CA PRO A 200 -10.74 2.77 10.03
C PRO A 200 -9.39 2.67 10.76
N TYR A 201 -9.08 3.70 11.54
CA TYR A 201 -8.09 3.60 12.61
C TYR A 201 -8.58 4.35 13.86
N GLU A 202 -8.14 3.96 15.04
CA GLU A 202 -8.51 4.58 16.31
C GLU A 202 -7.61 5.78 16.62
N ALA A 203 -6.29 5.59 16.53
CA ALA A 203 -5.31 6.61 16.84
C ALA A 203 -4.07 6.54 15.93
N LEU A 204 -3.46 7.71 15.71
CA LEU A 204 -2.17 7.87 15.03
C LEU A 204 -1.18 8.51 16.01
N TYR A 205 -0.01 7.90 16.14
CA TYR A 205 1.04 8.34 17.05
C TYR A 205 2.22 9.00 16.31
N PRO A 206 2.98 9.94 16.94
CA PRO A 206 4.06 10.66 16.29
C PRO A 206 5.18 9.80 15.69
N ASP A 207 5.41 8.61 16.25
CA ASP A 207 6.45 7.67 15.82
C ASP A 207 6.02 6.75 14.66
N GLY A 208 4.85 7.00 14.06
CA GLY A 208 4.34 6.29 12.89
C GLY A 208 3.46 5.09 13.20
N ILE A 209 3.32 4.73 14.48
CA ILE A 209 2.40 3.66 14.89
C ILE A 209 0.96 4.15 14.69
N MET A 210 0.10 3.28 14.16
CA MET A 210 -1.35 3.48 14.14
C MET A 210 -2.02 2.34 14.89
N GLU A 211 -3.02 2.65 15.68
CA GLU A 211 -3.93 1.63 16.21
C GLU A 211 -5.07 1.48 15.20
N SER A 212 -4.99 0.51 14.29
CA SER A 212 -5.98 0.38 13.20
C SER A 212 -7.31 -0.20 13.70
N SER A 213 -7.27 -1.00 14.76
CA SER A 213 -8.46 -1.43 15.51
C SER A 213 -8.10 -1.63 16.99
N PRO A 214 -9.06 -1.68 17.92
CA PRO A 214 -8.76 -1.76 19.35
C PRO A 214 -7.78 -2.90 19.70
N GLY A 215 -6.59 -2.54 20.20
CA GLY A 215 -5.51 -3.48 20.55
C GLY A 215 -4.74 -4.07 19.37
N TYR A 216 -4.94 -3.57 18.14
CA TYR A 216 -4.19 -3.94 16.94
C TYR A 216 -3.39 -2.74 16.43
N TYR A 217 -2.08 -2.86 16.54
CA TYR A 217 -1.14 -1.77 16.25
C TYR A 217 -0.33 -2.11 15.01
N THR A 218 -0.23 -1.15 14.10
CA THR A 218 0.47 -1.28 12.82
C THR A 218 1.55 -0.25 12.68
N ARG A 219 2.57 -0.58 11.89
CA ARG A 219 3.66 0.32 11.50
C ARG A 219 3.96 0.13 10.02
N MET A 220 4.54 1.16 9.41
CA MET A 220 4.71 1.24 7.96
C MET A 220 6.16 1.58 7.61
N ILE A 221 6.67 0.88 6.59
CA ILE A 221 7.99 1.12 5.99
C ILE A 221 7.78 1.47 4.52
N GLU A 222 8.45 2.52 4.07
CA GLU A 222 8.63 2.81 2.65
C GLU A 222 9.91 2.14 2.17
N PHE A 223 9.86 1.53 0.99
CA PHE A 223 11.02 0.90 0.39
C PHE A 223 11.11 1.22 -1.11
N GLU A 224 12.32 1.29 -1.63
CA GLU A 224 12.59 1.64 -3.02
C GLU A 224 12.57 0.41 -3.93
N ASP A 225 12.62 0.66 -5.25
CA ASP A 225 12.92 -0.42 -6.20
C ASP A 225 14.38 -0.87 -6.11
N THR A 226 14.68 -2.02 -6.68
CA THR A 226 16.05 -2.43 -7.01
C THR A 226 16.06 -3.04 -8.40
N GLU A 227 17.24 -3.05 -9.03
CA GLU A 227 17.43 -3.72 -10.31
C GLU A 227 17.16 -5.22 -10.18
N TYR A 228 16.23 -5.73 -10.99
CA TYR A 228 15.87 -7.15 -11.04
C TYR A 228 15.84 -7.65 -12.48
N HIS A 229 15.19 -6.93 -13.40
CA HIS A 229 14.97 -7.45 -14.76
C HIS A 229 16.25 -7.55 -15.59
N LEU A 230 17.20 -6.63 -15.42
CA LEU A 230 18.48 -6.62 -16.16
C LEU A 230 19.59 -7.43 -15.49
N THR A 231 19.36 -8.03 -14.32
CA THR A 231 20.37 -8.86 -13.67
C THR A 231 20.44 -10.25 -14.31
N ASP A 232 21.59 -10.92 -14.15
CA ASP A 232 21.75 -12.32 -14.55
C ASP A 232 20.84 -13.27 -13.74
N ASP A 233 20.64 -14.48 -14.26
CA ASP A 233 19.71 -15.44 -13.68
C ASP A 233 20.12 -15.91 -12.28
N ASP A 234 21.43 -15.98 -11.97
CA ASP A 234 21.92 -16.36 -10.64
C ASP A 234 21.58 -15.27 -9.61
N THR A 235 21.79 -14.01 -9.98
CA THR A 235 21.37 -12.86 -9.17
C THR A 235 19.85 -12.84 -8.98
N LYS A 236 19.06 -13.09 -10.04
CA LYS A 236 17.58 -13.17 -9.93
C LYS A 236 17.14 -14.26 -8.97
N ASN A 237 17.76 -15.44 -9.05
CA ASN A 237 17.47 -16.56 -8.15
C ASN A 237 17.82 -16.20 -6.70
N SER A 238 18.95 -15.55 -6.46
CA SER A 238 19.33 -15.10 -5.11
C SER A 238 18.35 -14.09 -4.53
N ILE A 239 17.93 -13.08 -5.31
CA ILE A 239 16.92 -12.10 -4.87
C ILE A 239 15.59 -12.80 -4.57
N PHE A 240 15.19 -13.76 -5.41
CA PHE A 240 13.96 -14.53 -5.24
C PHE A 240 14.01 -15.39 -3.96
N GLU A 241 15.11 -16.11 -3.70
CA GLU A 241 15.31 -16.90 -2.48
C GLU A 241 15.28 -16.00 -1.23
N ASN A 242 15.97 -14.86 -1.27
CA ASN A 242 15.92 -13.86 -0.19
C ASN A 242 14.48 -13.35 0.03
N HIS A 243 13.68 -13.22 -1.03
CA HIS A 243 12.28 -12.82 -0.93
C HIS A 243 11.41 -13.93 -0.30
N CYS A 244 11.65 -15.20 -0.63
CA CYS A 244 11.01 -16.34 0.04
C CYS A 244 11.32 -16.36 1.55
N ASP A 245 12.58 -16.18 1.92
CA ASP A 245 13.01 -16.09 3.32
C ASP A 245 12.37 -14.91 4.06
N PHE A 246 12.25 -13.78 3.37
CA PHE A 246 11.56 -12.60 3.88
C PHE A 246 10.07 -12.85 4.12
N LEU A 247 9.36 -13.54 3.23
CA LEU A 247 7.97 -13.92 3.47
C LEU A 247 7.84 -14.91 4.63
N ASN A 248 8.79 -15.86 4.72
CA ASN A 248 8.86 -16.85 5.79
C ASN A 248 9.21 -16.26 7.16
N TYR A 249 9.75 -15.04 7.24
CA TYR A 249 9.96 -14.34 8.50
C TYR A 249 8.63 -14.08 9.24
N PHE A 250 7.55 -13.80 8.51
CA PHE A 250 6.26 -13.46 9.11
C PHE A 250 5.58 -14.69 9.71
N ASP A 251 5.43 -14.68 11.04
CA ASP A 251 4.65 -15.68 11.77
C ASP A 251 3.14 -15.36 11.76
N PRO A 252 2.26 -16.29 12.13
CA PRO A 252 0.80 -16.06 12.12
C PRO A 252 0.29 -14.92 13.02
N THR A 253 1.14 -14.39 13.92
CA THR A 253 0.81 -13.25 14.79
C THR A 253 1.11 -11.89 14.16
N ILE A 254 1.83 -11.88 13.03
CA ILE A 254 2.15 -10.70 12.24
C ILE A 254 1.30 -10.72 10.98
N GLU A 255 0.44 -9.72 10.84
CA GLU A 255 -0.33 -9.52 9.61
C GLU A 255 0.39 -8.50 8.74
N VAL A 256 0.50 -8.78 7.44
CA VAL A 256 1.28 -7.98 6.50
C VAL A 256 0.43 -7.55 5.33
N GLU A 257 0.62 -6.29 4.93
CA GLU A 257 0.01 -5.67 3.77
C GLU A 257 1.11 -4.99 2.95
N PHE A 258 1.21 -5.33 1.66
CA PHE A 258 2.00 -4.58 0.69
C PHE A 258 1.10 -3.65 -0.10
N ASN A 259 1.57 -2.42 -0.29
CA ASN A 259 0.87 -1.38 -1.04
C ASN A 259 1.80 -0.84 -2.14
N TYR A 260 1.41 -1.00 -3.40
CA TYR A 260 2.12 -0.46 -4.56
C TYR A 260 1.24 0.60 -5.20
N TYR A 261 1.64 1.86 -5.05
CA TYR A 261 0.85 3.01 -5.48
C TYR A 261 1.50 3.69 -6.68
N ASN A 262 0.72 3.79 -7.76
CA ASN A 262 0.97 4.69 -8.86
C ASN A 262 0.07 5.90 -8.65
N LEU A 263 0.62 6.96 -8.07
CA LEU A 263 -0.12 8.17 -7.75
C LEU A 263 0.09 9.19 -8.84
N GLU A 264 -0.99 9.84 -9.27
CA GLU A 264 -0.88 11.02 -10.12
C GLU A 264 -0.13 12.13 -9.37
N THR A 265 0.96 12.59 -9.97
CA THR A 265 1.80 13.70 -9.53
C THR A 265 1.30 14.99 -10.15
N ASN A 266 1.36 16.07 -9.38
CA ASN A 266 1.12 17.40 -9.90
C ASN A 266 2.25 17.77 -10.90
N MET A 267 1.94 17.72 -12.19
CA MET A 267 2.87 18.08 -13.26
C MET A 267 3.40 19.51 -13.15
N GLU A 268 2.66 20.46 -12.56
CA GLU A 268 3.20 21.81 -12.34
C GLU A 268 4.36 21.82 -11.35
N GLN A 269 4.32 20.98 -10.31
CA GLN A 269 5.44 20.88 -9.38
C GLN A 269 6.66 20.29 -10.07
N THR A 270 6.50 19.22 -10.84
CA THR A 270 7.58 18.63 -11.65
C THR A 270 8.13 19.65 -12.65
N ARG A 271 7.27 20.37 -13.38
CA ARG A 271 7.67 21.44 -14.30
C ARG A 271 8.47 22.55 -13.60
N LYS A 272 8.13 22.90 -12.35
CA LYS A 272 8.89 23.86 -11.54
C LYS A 272 10.28 23.33 -11.19
N PHE A 273 10.41 22.07 -10.78
CA PHE A 273 11.71 21.46 -10.49
C PHE A 273 12.61 21.31 -11.72
N LEU A 274 12.01 21.10 -12.90
CA LEU A 274 12.74 21.01 -14.17
C LEU A 274 13.04 22.37 -14.81
N SER A 275 12.55 23.47 -14.24
CA SER A 275 12.79 24.81 -14.77
C SER A 275 14.08 25.38 -14.21
N ILE A 276 15.00 25.76 -15.10
CA ILE A 276 16.23 26.47 -14.73
C ILE A 276 15.92 27.95 -14.55
N ALA A 277 16.33 28.51 -13.41
CA ALA A 277 16.09 29.92 -13.09
C ALA A 277 16.85 30.87 -14.03
N PRO A 278 16.23 31.99 -14.47
CA PRO A 278 16.91 32.95 -15.32
C PRO A 278 18.06 33.65 -14.56
N GLN A 279 19.16 33.92 -15.26
CA GLN A 279 20.32 34.64 -14.75
C GLN A 279 20.66 35.86 -15.63
N LYS A 280 21.49 36.76 -15.13
CA LYS A 280 21.88 38.01 -15.84
C LYS A 280 23.18 37.84 -16.64
N ASP A 281 23.23 36.80 -17.47
CA ASP A 281 24.45 36.38 -18.18
C ASP A 281 24.26 36.20 -19.71
N GLY A 282 23.05 36.45 -20.22
CA GLY A 282 22.74 36.39 -21.65
C GLY A 282 22.24 35.03 -22.16
N PHE A 283 22.21 33.98 -21.33
CA PHE A 283 21.88 32.61 -21.77
C PHE A 283 20.46 32.15 -21.44
N ASN A 284 19.55 33.07 -21.12
CA ASN A 284 18.18 32.72 -20.68
C ASN A 284 17.32 32.06 -21.77
N ASN A 285 17.59 32.35 -23.05
CA ASN A 285 16.97 31.65 -24.17
C ASN A 285 17.30 30.15 -24.15
N ILE A 286 18.57 29.82 -23.93
CA ILE A 286 19.07 28.46 -23.85
C ILE A 286 18.53 27.74 -22.61
N ARG A 287 18.55 28.39 -21.44
CA ARG A 287 17.95 27.83 -20.22
C ARG A 287 16.49 27.46 -20.42
N LYS A 288 15.74 28.31 -21.12
CA LYS A 288 14.33 28.06 -21.44
C LYS A 288 14.19 26.85 -22.36
N GLU A 289 14.93 26.82 -23.47
CA GLU A 289 14.91 25.70 -24.42
C GLU A 289 15.26 24.36 -23.75
N TYR A 290 16.30 24.35 -22.92
CA TYR A 290 16.70 23.16 -22.19
C TYR A 290 15.66 22.73 -21.15
N SER A 291 15.08 23.68 -20.42
CA SER A 291 13.98 23.40 -19.49
C SER A 291 12.75 22.84 -20.21
N ASP A 292 12.45 23.34 -21.40
CA ASP A 292 11.31 22.89 -22.20
C ASP A 292 11.53 21.47 -22.75
N MET A 293 12.75 21.15 -23.21
CA MET A 293 13.16 19.79 -23.56
C MET A 293 13.03 18.82 -22.38
N LEU A 294 13.46 19.21 -21.17
CA LEU A 294 13.32 18.36 -19.97
C LEU A 294 11.85 18.11 -19.62
N LYS A 295 10.99 19.13 -19.73
CA LYS A 295 9.54 18.99 -19.48
C LYS A 295 8.89 18.06 -20.50
N GLU A 296 9.22 18.18 -21.77
CA GLU A 296 8.71 17.30 -22.82
C GLU A 296 9.12 15.83 -22.59
N ASN A 297 10.40 15.59 -22.27
CA ASN A 297 10.88 14.27 -21.92
C ASN A 297 10.19 13.73 -20.65
N ALA A 298 9.98 14.57 -19.63
CA ALA A 298 9.27 14.19 -18.41
C ALA A 298 7.82 13.75 -18.69
N GLU A 299 7.14 14.46 -19.59
CA GLU A 299 5.75 14.18 -19.99
C GLU A 299 5.62 12.93 -20.84
N TYR A 300 6.60 12.66 -21.70
CA TYR A 300 6.68 11.42 -22.49
C TYR A 300 6.96 10.20 -21.60
N GLY A 301 7.84 10.38 -20.61
CA GLY A 301 8.36 9.30 -19.78
C GLY A 301 7.49 8.92 -18.60
N SER A 302 7.22 9.91 -17.76
CA SER A 302 6.28 9.79 -16.66
C SER A 302 4.98 10.43 -17.13
N ASN A 303 3.91 9.67 -17.29
CA ASN A 303 2.56 10.24 -17.52
C ASN A 303 2.04 11.00 -16.28
N GLY A 304 2.91 11.75 -15.57
CA GLY A 304 2.65 12.37 -14.30
C GLY A 304 2.39 11.34 -13.21
N ILE A 305 3.12 10.22 -13.14
CA ILE A 305 2.88 9.16 -12.15
C ILE A 305 4.11 8.97 -11.27
N GLU A 306 3.90 9.11 -9.96
CA GLU A 306 4.87 8.79 -8.91
C GLU A 306 4.58 7.39 -8.37
N LYS A 307 5.56 6.50 -8.48
CA LYS A 307 5.49 5.14 -7.94
C LYS A 307 6.02 5.13 -6.51
N ARG A 308 5.23 4.60 -5.57
CA ARG A 308 5.62 4.43 -4.17
C ARG A 308 5.28 3.02 -3.69
N ARG A 309 6.16 2.42 -2.90
CA ARG A 309 5.97 1.07 -2.35
C ARG A 309 6.05 1.10 -0.84
N TYR A 310 5.10 0.42 -0.21
CA TYR A 310 5.02 0.36 1.23
C TYR A 310 4.73 -1.04 1.72
N ILE A 311 5.26 -1.35 2.90
CA ILE A 311 4.87 -2.52 3.69
C ILE A 311 4.29 -2.03 5.02
N THR A 312 3.06 -2.42 5.29
CA THR A 312 2.39 -2.22 6.57
C THR A 312 2.33 -3.56 7.29
N TYR A 313 2.80 -3.62 8.52
CA TYR A 313 2.75 -4.82 9.35
C TYR A 313 2.12 -4.51 10.70
N GLY A 314 1.35 -5.47 11.20
CA GLY A 314 0.50 -5.30 12.37
C GLY A 314 0.58 -6.45 13.36
N ILE A 315 0.45 -6.12 14.64
CA ILE A 315 0.41 -7.09 15.74
C ILE A 315 -0.70 -6.74 16.72
N LYS A 316 -1.22 -7.76 17.40
CA LYS A 316 -2.09 -7.56 18.56
C LYS A 316 -1.26 -7.36 19.82
N ALA A 317 -1.58 -6.31 20.59
CA ALA A 317 -0.93 -6.01 21.86
C ALA A 317 -1.93 -5.42 22.86
N LYS A 318 -1.61 -5.53 24.16
CA LYS A 318 -2.47 -5.02 25.24
C LYS A 318 -2.44 -3.49 25.35
N ASP A 319 -1.28 -2.90 25.03
CA ASP A 319 -1.06 -1.47 25.10
C ASP A 319 0.00 -1.04 24.06
N ILE A 320 0.07 0.27 23.83
CA ILE A 320 1.04 0.86 22.91
C ILE A 320 2.49 0.64 23.33
N LYS A 321 2.80 0.55 24.63
CA LYS A 321 4.18 0.40 25.11
C LYS A 321 4.74 -0.96 24.72
N ALA A 322 3.94 -2.02 24.88
CA ALA A 322 4.24 -3.37 24.44
C ALA A 322 4.29 -3.45 22.90
N ALA A 323 3.34 -2.80 22.22
CA ALA A 323 3.31 -2.74 20.76
C ALA A 323 4.58 -2.11 20.19
N LYS A 324 5.00 -0.96 20.72
CA LYS A 324 6.17 -0.20 20.28
C LYS A 324 7.45 -1.02 20.32
N LYS A 325 7.67 -1.79 21.39
CA LYS A 325 8.87 -2.65 21.52
C LYS A 325 8.89 -3.77 20.47
N ARG A 326 7.77 -4.48 20.27
CA ARG A 326 7.70 -5.55 19.25
C ARG A 326 7.78 -4.98 17.84
N LEU A 327 7.01 -3.93 17.53
CA LEU A 327 7.00 -3.30 16.21
C LEU A 327 8.39 -2.75 15.85
N ALA A 328 9.12 -2.15 16.80
CA ALA A 328 10.49 -1.68 16.54
C ALA A 328 11.44 -2.81 16.16
N LYS A 329 11.38 -3.96 16.86
CA LYS A 329 12.18 -5.14 16.49
C LYS A 329 11.82 -5.63 15.09
N ILE A 330 10.52 -5.76 14.80
CA ILE A 330 10.03 -6.16 13.48
C ILE A 330 10.48 -5.17 12.40
N SER A 331 10.50 -3.86 12.70
CA SER A 331 11.02 -2.83 11.77
C SER A 331 12.45 -3.13 11.38
N THR A 332 13.32 -3.38 12.36
CA THR A 332 14.73 -3.67 12.14
C THR A 332 14.90 -4.93 11.31
N ASP A 333 14.24 -6.03 11.68
CA ASP A 333 14.34 -7.30 10.97
C ASP A 333 13.86 -7.17 9.50
N ILE A 334 12.80 -6.40 9.23
CA ILE A 334 12.32 -6.13 7.86
C ILE A 334 13.36 -5.32 7.06
N MET A 335 13.88 -4.24 7.64
CA MET A 335 14.88 -3.39 6.96
C MET A 335 16.18 -4.15 6.69
N ASP A 336 16.61 -5.00 7.63
CA ASP A 336 17.79 -5.86 7.46
C ASP A 336 17.59 -6.84 6.29
N ASN A 337 16.39 -7.43 6.15
CA ASN A 337 16.08 -8.28 4.99
C ASN A 337 16.07 -7.51 3.67
N PHE A 338 15.52 -6.28 3.63
CA PHE A 338 15.62 -5.42 2.45
C PHE A 338 17.08 -5.08 2.10
N SER A 339 17.91 -4.82 3.12
CA SER A 339 19.32 -4.47 2.91
C SER A 339 20.14 -5.58 2.25
N LYS A 340 19.78 -6.86 2.47
CA LYS A 340 20.41 -8.01 1.78
C LYS A 340 20.25 -7.93 0.26
N ASN A 341 19.13 -7.39 -0.21
CA ASN A 341 18.84 -7.17 -1.63
C ASN A 341 19.22 -5.76 -2.09
N LYS A 342 20.02 -5.01 -1.31
CA LYS A 342 20.41 -3.61 -1.56
C LYS A 342 19.23 -2.64 -1.66
N VAL A 343 18.06 -3.03 -1.17
CA VAL A 343 16.86 -2.20 -1.19
C VAL A 343 16.93 -1.18 -0.06
N ARG A 344 16.91 0.10 -0.42
CA ARG A 344 16.78 1.18 0.56
C ARG A 344 15.37 1.16 1.15
N SER A 345 15.30 1.21 2.48
CA SER A 345 14.03 1.22 3.20
C SER A 345 14.11 2.11 4.44
N ARG A 346 12.96 2.69 4.84
CA ARG A 346 12.86 3.58 5.99
C ARG A 346 11.52 3.47 6.66
N VAL A 347 11.52 3.57 7.98
CA VAL A 347 10.28 3.63 8.77
C VAL A 347 9.66 5.01 8.66
N LEU A 348 8.36 5.08 8.40
CA LEU A 348 7.63 6.35 8.31
C LEU A 348 7.29 6.89 9.70
N THR A 349 7.45 8.20 9.87
CA THR A 349 6.95 8.95 11.03
C THR A 349 5.42 9.11 10.97
N GLY A 350 4.80 9.55 12.06
CA GLY A 350 3.35 9.77 12.09
C GLY A 350 2.88 10.81 11.07
N TYR A 351 3.67 11.87 10.86
CA TYR A 351 3.39 12.88 9.84
C TYR A 351 3.42 12.29 8.43
N GLU A 352 4.48 11.54 8.10
CA GLU A 352 4.66 10.95 6.77
C GLU A 352 3.59 9.90 6.49
N ARG A 353 3.25 9.07 7.48
CA ARG A 353 2.18 8.10 7.35
C ARG A 353 0.81 8.76 7.14
N ALA A 354 0.54 9.87 7.84
CA ALA A 354 -0.67 10.66 7.59
C ALA A 354 -0.68 11.27 6.18
N LYS A 355 0.47 11.73 5.69
CA LYS A 355 0.63 12.22 4.31
C LYS A 355 0.34 11.13 3.28
N VAL A 356 0.80 9.90 3.50
CA VAL A 356 0.49 8.75 2.63
C VAL A 356 -1.01 8.46 2.63
N MET A 357 -1.64 8.40 3.81
CA MET A 357 -3.10 8.24 3.93
C MET A 357 -3.88 9.36 3.22
N TRP A 358 -3.42 10.61 3.36
CA TRP A 358 -4.04 11.76 2.72
C TRP A 358 -3.91 11.69 1.20
N LYS A 359 -2.73 11.36 0.66
CA LYS A 359 -2.51 11.15 -0.78
C LYS A 359 -3.39 10.03 -1.34
N PHE A 360 -3.56 8.94 -0.59
CA PHE A 360 -4.46 7.84 -0.95
C PHE A 360 -5.92 8.32 -1.00
N CYS A 361 -6.38 9.08 0.00
CA CYS A 361 -7.76 9.54 0.10
C CYS A 361 -8.08 10.72 -0.83
N ASN A 362 -7.08 11.49 -1.26
CA ASN A 362 -7.21 12.66 -2.11
C ASN A 362 -6.31 12.51 -3.35
N PRO A 363 -6.55 11.47 -4.17
CA PRO A 363 -5.68 11.19 -5.32
C PRO A 363 -5.74 12.36 -6.29
N ALA A 364 -4.56 12.80 -6.75
CA ALA A 364 -4.39 13.93 -7.66
C ALA A 364 -4.88 15.30 -7.16
N SER A 365 -5.01 15.48 -5.84
CA SER A 365 -5.26 16.82 -5.28
C SER A 365 -4.00 17.69 -5.38
N ASP A 366 -4.19 18.94 -5.81
CA ASP A 366 -3.14 19.98 -5.84
C ASP A 366 -2.90 20.63 -4.48
N GLU A 367 -3.74 20.30 -3.49
CA GLU A 367 -3.63 20.86 -2.15
C GLU A 367 -2.37 20.38 -1.44
N LYS A 368 -1.83 21.21 -0.56
CA LYS A 368 -0.73 20.80 0.31
C LYS A 368 -1.31 20.09 1.52
N PHE A 369 -0.72 18.96 1.89
CA PHE A 369 -1.03 18.33 3.17
C PHE A 369 -0.53 19.20 4.32
N LEU A 370 -1.46 19.83 5.04
CA LEU A 370 -1.19 20.74 6.16
C LEU A 370 -1.58 20.07 7.48
N PHE A 371 -0.62 19.37 8.09
CA PHE A 371 -0.84 18.66 9.34
C PHE A 371 0.08 19.17 10.46
N ASN A 372 -0.49 19.38 11.64
CA ASN A 372 0.26 19.78 12.82
C ASN A 372 -0.30 19.11 14.10
N TRP A 373 0.58 18.47 14.86
CA TRP A 373 0.24 17.84 16.14
C TRP A 373 -0.37 18.79 17.16
N SER A 374 0.04 20.06 17.17
CA SER A 374 -0.51 21.07 18.08
C SER A 374 -1.95 21.45 17.73
N ALA A 375 -2.38 21.29 16.48
CA ALA A 375 -3.75 21.56 16.08
C ALA A 375 -4.73 20.51 16.62
N ILE A 376 -4.28 19.25 16.73
CA ILE A 376 -5.06 18.15 17.34
C ILE A 376 -5.35 18.46 18.81
N SER A 377 -4.34 18.86 19.58
CA SER A 377 -4.49 19.12 21.01
C SER A 377 -5.19 20.45 21.33
N ARG A 378 -4.97 21.51 20.54
CA ARG A 378 -5.54 22.85 20.80
C ARG A 378 -6.96 23.03 20.27
N HIS A 379 -7.28 22.47 19.10
CA HIS A 379 -8.59 22.68 18.45
C HIS A 379 -9.52 21.47 18.56
N GLY A 380 -9.09 20.39 19.23
CA GLY A 380 -9.88 19.19 19.39
C GLY A 380 -10.10 18.43 18.08
N LEU A 381 -9.28 18.69 17.06
CA LEU A 381 -9.36 18.01 15.76
C LEU A 381 -8.75 16.61 15.85
N SER A 382 -9.29 15.67 15.11
CA SER A 382 -8.69 14.35 14.90
C SER A 382 -7.67 14.39 13.76
N SER A 383 -6.70 13.48 13.77
CA SER A 383 -5.83 13.27 12.60
C SER A 383 -6.62 12.91 11.34
N LYS A 384 -7.82 12.34 11.49
CA LYS A 384 -8.73 12.01 10.39
C LYS A 384 -9.27 13.25 9.69
N ASP A 385 -9.42 14.37 10.40
CA ASP A 385 -9.92 15.63 9.82
C ASP A 385 -8.94 16.21 8.80
N PHE A 386 -7.65 15.88 8.89
CA PHE A 386 -6.63 16.31 7.93
C PHE A 386 -6.45 15.33 6.77
N ILE A 387 -6.90 14.08 6.93
CA ILE A 387 -6.71 13.00 5.95
C ILE A 387 -7.95 12.85 5.06
N ALA A 388 -9.14 12.94 5.66
CA ALA A 388 -10.40 12.62 5.00
C ALA A 388 -10.63 13.51 3.76
N PRO A 389 -11.17 12.93 2.68
CA PRO A 389 -11.56 13.72 1.52
C PRO A 389 -12.81 14.52 1.79
N THR A 390 -13.17 15.39 0.85
CA THR A 390 -14.41 16.18 0.90
C THR A 390 -15.66 15.32 1.09
N SER A 391 -15.69 14.12 0.51
CA SER A 391 -16.71 13.11 0.78
C SER A 391 -16.31 11.72 0.30
N PHE A 392 -16.94 10.70 0.90
CA PHE A 392 -17.09 9.38 0.28
C PHE A 392 -18.55 9.19 -0.13
N VAL A 393 -18.77 8.72 -1.37
CA VAL A 393 -20.11 8.42 -1.88
C VAL A 393 -20.16 7.00 -2.43
N PHE A 394 -21.10 6.24 -1.89
CA PHE A 394 -21.48 4.88 -2.27
C PHE A 394 -22.98 4.83 -2.63
N ASP A 395 -23.55 5.94 -3.10
CA ASP A 395 -24.96 6.06 -3.51
C ASP A 395 -25.14 6.16 -5.01
N ASP A 396 -26.24 5.60 -5.51
CA ASP A 396 -26.74 5.83 -6.87
C ASP A 396 -27.79 6.96 -6.83
N GLU A 397 -27.34 8.21 -6.74
CA GLU A 397 -28.27 9.32 -6.88
C GLU A 397 -28.78 9.41 -8.31
N LYS A 398 -30.08 9.15 -8.47
CA LYS A 398 -30.88 9.34 -9.70
C LYS A 398 -30.60 8.34 -10.83
N GLY A 399 -30.01 7.18 -10.55
CA GLY A 399 -29.86 6.10 -11.54
C GLY A 399 -28.73 6.33 -12.55
N HIS A 400 -27.79 7.23 -12.25
CA HIS A 400 -26.68 7.58 -13.14
C HIS A 400 -25.32 7.07 -12.64
N PHE A 401 -25.25 6.51 -11.42
CA PHE A 401 -23.99 6.07 -10.81
C PHE A 401 -24.16 4.70 -10.14
N ASP A 402 -23.70 3.65 -10.78
CA ASP A 402 -23.83 2.28 -10.26
C ASP A 402 -22.94 2.04 -9.04
N ASN A 403 -23.48 2.29 -7.85
CA ASN A 403 -22.79 2.15 -6.58
C ASN A 403 -22.44 0.70 -6.21
N ARG A 404 -22.95 -0.29 -6.95
CA ARG A 404 -22.53 -1.69 -6.78
C ARG A 404 -21.13 -1.90 -7.30
N HIS A 405 -20.78 -1.18 -8.36
CA HIS A 405 -19.54 -1.37 -9.09
C HIS A 405 -18.53 -0.24 -8.84
N TYR A 406 -18.97 0.94 -8.43
CA TYR A 406 -18.13 2.13 -8.30
C TYR A 406 -18.34 2.85 -6.96
N PHE A 407 -17.35 3.64 -6.56
CA PHE A 407 -17.46 4.60 -5.45
C PHE A 407 -16.95 5.98 -5.89
N LYS A 408 -17.29 7.03 -5.15
CA LYS A 408 -16.63 8.33 -5.28
C LYS A 408 -15.86 8.66 -4.02
N MET A 409 -14.69 9.25 -4.22
CA MET A 409 -13.78 9.67 -3.17
C MET A 409 -13.24 11.05 -3.58
N GLY A 410 -13.71 12.09 -2.90
CA GLY A 410 -13.44 13.47 -3.32
C GLY A 410 -14.06 13.79 -4.69
N ASP A 411 -13.23 14.29 -5.61
CA ASP A 411 -13.57 14.60 -6.99
C ASP A 411 -13.41 13.39 -7.94
N ARG A 412 -13.00 12.23 -7.43
CA ARG A 412 -12.62 11.07 -8.21
C ARG A 412 -13.64 9.96 -8.12
N ILE A 413 -13.78 9.22 -9.23
CA ILE A 413 -14.55 7.98 -9.29
C ILE A 413 -13.55 6.83 -9.18
N GLY A 414 -13.83 5.85 -8.32
CA GLY A 414 -12.98 4.69 -8.15
C GLY A 414 -13.74 3.37 -8.28
N ALA A 415 -12.98 2.33 -8.53
CA ALA A 415 -13.43 0.94 -8.49
C ALA A 415 -12.35 0.09 -7.81
N VAL A 416 -12.81 -0.91 -7.05
CA VAL A 416 -11.95 -1.95 -6.46
C VAL A 416 -12.33 -3.30 -7.03
N ASP A 417 -11.32 -3.96 -7.54
CA ASP A 417 -11.36 -5.30 -8.09
C ASP A 417 -10.40 -6.21 -7.29
N PHE A 418 -10.61 -7.52 -7.36
CA PHE A 418 -9.66 -8.50 -6.85
C PHE A 418 -9.13 -9.37 -7.99
N ILE A 419 -7.91 -9.86 -7.85
CA ILE A 419 -7.28 -10.74 -8.83
C ILE A 419 -7.63 -12.19 -8.50
N GLN A 420 -8.27 -12.88 -9.44
CA GLN A 420 -8.49 -14.32 -9.38
C GLN A 420 -7.44 -15.02 -10.25
N ILE A 421 -6.56 -15.78 -9.63
CA ILE A 421 -5.50 -16.53 -10.32
C ILE A 421 -6.06 -17.87 -10.79
N THR A 422 -6.10 -18.10 -12.09
CA THR A 422 -6.51 -19.41 -12.66
C THR A 422 -5.36 -20.15 -13.34
N ALA A 423 -4.25 -19.45 -13.54
CA ALA A 423 -3.02 -19.95 -14.12
C ALA A 423 -2.45 -21.15 -13.36
N SER A 424 -1.83 -22.07 -14.11
CA SER A 424 -1.03 -23.16 -13.55
C SER A 424 0.43 -22.73 -13.33
N ASP A 425 0.90 -21.70 -14.05
CA ASP A 425 2.23 -21.13 -13.92
C ASP A 425 2.12 -19.61 -14.02
N LEU A 426 2.88 -18.88 -13.21
CA LEU A 426 2.96 -17.43 -13.27
C LEU A 426 4.41 -16.97 -13.48
N PRO A 427 4.64 -15.94 -14.32
CA PRO A 427 5.94 -15.31 -14.43
C PRO A 427 6.18 -14.30 -13.31
N ASP A 428 7.45 -14.00 -13.06
CA ASP A 428 7.92 -13.01 -12.06
C ASP A 428 7.66 -11.54 -12.47
N VAL A 429 7.09 -11.30 -13.64
CA VAL A 429 6.78 -9.95 -14.16
C VAL A 429 5.38 -9.44 -13.81
N VAL A 430 4.49 -10.27 -13.26
CA VAL A 430 3.06 -9.92 -13.10
C VAL A 430 2.87 -8.64 -12.30
N LEU A 431 3.58 -8.49 -11.18
CA LEU A 431 3.47 -7.31 -10.34
C LEU A 431 4.15 -6.07 -10.97
N SER A 432 5.30 -6.25 -11.62
CA SER A 432 5.99 -5.14 -12.31
C SER A 432 5.19 -4.62 -13.50
N GLU A 433 4.53 -5.49 -14.26
CA GLU A 433 3.64 -5.10 -15.36
C GLU A 433 2.40 -4.36 -14.86
N LEU A 434 1.78 -4.82 -13.77
CA LEU A 434 0.64 -4.12 -13.14
C LEU A 434 1.03 -2.72 -12.65
N THR A 435 2.16 -2.61 -11.97
CA THR A 435 2.69 -1.33 -11.46
C THR A 435 3.38 -0.51 -12.57
N GLY A 436 3.58 -1.09 -13.76
CA GLY A 436 4.05 -0.43 -14.97
C GLY A 436 2.96 0.40 -15.66
N ILE A 437 1.68 0.12 -15.39
CA ILE A 437 0.57 0.82 -16.03
C ILE A 437 0.56 2.30 -15.64
N SER A 438 0.53 3.14 -16.67
CA SER A 438 0.45 4.59 -16.56
C SER A 438 -0.97 5.11 -16.24
N SER A 439 -1.57 4.61 -15.17
CA SER A 439 -2.84 5.12 -14.60
C SER A 439 -2.74 5.22 -13.08
N ASN A 440 -3.71 5.89 -12.44
CA ASN A 440 -3.83 5.88 -10.98
C ASN A 440 -4.29 4.48 -10.51
N ILE A 441 -3.33 3.65 -10.14
CA ILE A 441 -3.53 2.26 -9.70
C ILE A 441 -2.89 2.06 -8.33
N CYS A 442 -3.63 1.38 -7.47
CA CYS A 442 -3.19 0.96 -6.15
C CYS A 442 -3.36 -0.55 -6.05
N VAL A 443 -2.25 -1.28 -6.13
CA VAL A 443 -2.22 -2.73 -5.92
C VAL A 443 -1.97 -2.98 -4.43
N THR A 444 -2.85 -3.73 -3.78
CA THR A 444 -2.72 -4.09 -2.36
C THR A 444 -2.69 -5.60 -2.21
N MET A 445 -1.71 -6.11 -1.50
CA MET A 445 -1.57 -7.53 -1.19
C MET A 445 -1.61 -7.75 0.31
N HIS A 446 -2.66 -8.40 0.79
CA HIS A 446 -2.72 -8.88 2.17
C HIS A 446 -2.15 -10.29 2.23
N ILE A 447 -1.16 -10.51 3.09
CA ILE A 447 -0.49 -11.79 3.27
C ILE A 447 -0.59 -12.17 4.74
N LYS A 448 -1.18 -13.34 5.00
CA LYS A 448 -1.34 -13.88 6.35
C LYS A 448 -0.80 -15.30 6.42
N SER A 449 0.24 -15.50 7.22
CA SER A 449 0.80 -16.83 7.45
C SER A 449 -0.18 -17.72 8.23
N LEU A 450 -0.31 -18.97 7.80
CA LEU A 450 -1.02 -20.01 8.55
C LEU A 450 -0.07 -20.73 9.49
N ASP A 451 -0.60 -21.13 10.64
CA ASP A 451 0.10 -22.03 11.55
C ASP A 451 0.39 -23.37 10.85
N ARG A 452 1.64 -23.84 10.91
CA ARG A 452 2.09 -25.02 10.16
C ARG A 452 1.30 -26.26 10.53
N ASP A 453 1.05 -26.49 11.81
CA ASP A 453 0.31 -27.66 12.26
C ASP A 453 -1.16 -27.58 11.83
N GLN A 454 -1.74 -26.38 11.85
CA GLN A 454 -3.07 -26.14 11.31
C GLN A 454 -3.13 -26.40 9.79
N ALA A 455 -2.14 -25.93 9.04
CA ALA A 455 -2.05 -26.12 7.60
C ALA A 455 -1.93 -27.62 7.25
N LEU A 456 -1.03 -28.35 7.91
CA LEU A 456 -0.87 -29.80 7.72
C LEU A 456 -2.18 -30.56 8.02
N ARG A 457 -2.85 -30.26 9.14
CA ARG A 457 -4.16 -30.86 9.47
C ARG A 457 -5.20 -30.58 8.40
N ASN A 458 -5.25 -29.35 7.87
CA ASN A 458 -6.20 -28.97 6.84
C ASN A 458 -5.94 -29.72 5.52
N ILE A 459 -4.69 -29.85 5.09
CA ILE A 459 -4.34 -30.58 3.86
C ILE A 459 -4.60 -32.07 4.02
N HIS A 460 -4.17 -32.70 5.12
CA HIS A 460 -4.45 -34.12 5.35
C HIS A 460 -5.95 -34.42 5.31
N ALA A 461 -6.75 -33.60 6.01
CA ALA A 461 -8.21 -33.76 5.99
C ALA A 461 -8.81 -33.60 4.59
N GLU A 462 -8.20 -32.79 3.72
CA GLU A 462 -8.65 -32.59 2.36
C GLU A 462 -8.24 -33.75 1.44
N ILE A 463 -7.01 -34.26 1.58
CA ILE A 463 -6.52 -35.48 0.92
C ILE A 463 -7.43 -36.67 1.27
N ASP A 464 -7.72 -36.88 2.55
CA ASP A 464 -8.59 -37.98 3.01
C ASP A 464 -9.98 -37.90 2.38
N ARG A 465 -10.55 -36.70 2.25
CA ARG A 465 -11.86 -36.49 1.59
C ARG A 465 -11.81 -36.79 0.10
N MET A 466 -10.73 -36.40 -0.58
CA MET A 466 -10.54 -36.70 -2.00
C MET A 466 -10.39 -38.20 -2.20
N GLN A 467 -9.60 -38.90 -1.37
CA GLN A 467 -9.48 -40.36 -1.40
C GLN A 467 -10.84 -41.05 -1.18
N GLN A 468 -11.63 -40.61 -0.20
CA GLN A 468 -12.98 -41.13 0.01
C GLN A 468 -13.88 -40.91 -1.22
N SER A 469 -13.76 -39.77 -1.89
CA SER A 469 -14.52 -39.46 -3.11
C SER A 469 -14.09 -40.35 -4.28
N ILE A 470 -12.79 -40.54 -4.47
CA ILE A 470 -12.19 -41.47 -5.44
C ILE A 470 -12.72 -42.88 -5.21
N SER A 471 -12.64 -43.41 -3.97
CA SER A 471 -13.14 -44.75 -3.66
C SER A 471 -14.65 -44.91 -3.89
N ARG A 472 -15.45 -43.87 -3.64
CA ARG A 472 -16.90 -43.88 -3.94
C ARG A 472 -17.17 -43.93 -5.45
N LEU A 473 -16.42 -43.16 -6.24
CA LEU A 473 -16.55 -43.16 -7.71
C LEU A 473 -16.14 -44.51 -8.28
N GLN A 474 -15.05 -45.10 -7.79
CA GLN A 474 -14.60 -46.43 -8.20
C GLN A 474 -15.64 -47.51 -7.87
N LYS A 475 -16.23 -47.50 -6.66
CA LYS A 475 -17.32 -48.43 -6.32
C LYS A 475 -18.52 -48.29 -7.25
N LYS A 476 -18.95 -47.06 -7.55
CA LYS A 476 -20.03 -46.81 -8.52
C LYS A 476 -19.67 -47.26 -9.94
N ALA A 477 -18.41 -47.11 -10.35
CA ALA A 477 -17.94 -47.58 -11.64
C ALA A 477 -18.05 -49.11 -11.74
N VAL A 478 -17.65 -49.83 -10.68
CA VAL A 478 -17.83 -51.29 -10.58
C VAL A 478 -19.29 -51.69 -10.67
N ASP A 479 -20.15 -51.07 -9.85
CA ASP A 479 -21.58 -51.38 -9.82
C ASP A 479 -22.26 -51.08 -11.17
N GLY A 480 -21.74 -50.10 -11.93
CA GLY A 480 -22.24 -49.70 -13.24
C GLY A 480 -21.55 -50.36 -14.44
N GLY A 481 -20.54 -51.22 -14.24
CA GLY A 481 -19.77 -51.86 -15.31
C GLY A 481 -18.84 -50.92 -16.10
N TYR A 482 -18.48 -49.77 -15.54
CA TYR A 482 -17.52 -48.82 -16.12
C TYR A 482 -16.08 -49.11 -15.66
N ASP A 483 -15.11 -48.55 -16.39
CA ASP A 483 -13.69 -48.63 -16.03
C ASP A 483 -13.42 -47.96 -14.67
N MET A 484 -12.75 -48.68 -13.76
CA MET A 484 -12.33 -48.19 -12.44
C MET A 484 -11.32 -47.05 -12.53
N GLU A 485 -10.54 -46.96 -13.61
CA GLU A 485 -9.50 -45.94 -13.78
C GLU A 485 -10.06 -44.58 -14.23
N LEU A 486 -11.34 -44.54 -14.63
CA LEU A 486 -12.00 -43.34 -15.14
C LEU A 486 -12.40 -42.39 -13.99
N LEU A 487 -11.43 -41.67 -13.45
CA LEU A 487 -11.65 -40.58 -12.50
C LEU A 487 -11.91 -39.25 -13.22
N PRO A 488 -12.78 -38.37 -12.68
CA PRO A 488 -12.93 -37.00 -13.18
C PRO A 488 -11.56 -36.30 -13.21
N PRO A 489 -11.13 -35.74 -14.36
CA PRO A 489 -9.81 -35.12 -14.50
C PRO A 489 -9.52 -34.07 -13.41
N ASP A 490 -10.51 -33.23 -13.08
CA ASP A 490 -10.38 -32.20 -12.03
C ASP A 490 -10.04 -32.80 -10.67
N LEU A 491 -10.70 -33.90 -10.27
CA LEU A 491 -10.46 -34.54 -8.98
C LEU A 491 -9.04 -35.08 -8.89
N LYS A 492 -8.52 -35.65 -9.99
CA LYS A 492 -7.12 -36.10 -10.07
C LYS A 492 -6.16 -34.92 -9.94
N MET A 493 -6.40 -33.83 -10.66
CA MET A 493 -5.57 -32.63 -10.59
C MET A 493 -5.54 -32.00 -9.19
N TYR A 494 -6.70 -31.86 -8.53
CA TYR A 494 -6.77 -31.33 -7.16
C TYR A 494 -6.10 -32.27 -6.14
N TYR A 495 -6.21 -33.59 -6.34
CA TYR A 495 -5.53 -34.57 -5.49
C TYR A 495 -4.00 -34.50 -5.63
N GLU A 496 -3.48 -34.42 -6.85
CA GLU A 496 -2.06 -34.24 -7.12
C GLU A 496 -1.55 -32.90 -6.55
N ALA A 497 -2.31 -31.80 -6.73
CA ALA A 497 -1.99 -30.51 -6.14
C ALA A 497 -1.95 -30.55 -4.61
N ALA A 498 -2.90 -31.25 -3.96
CA ALA A 498 -2.91 -31.42 -2.51
C ALA A 498 -1.69 -32.22 -2.01
N GLN A 499 -1.27 -33.26 -2.75
CA GLN A 499 -0.05 -34.01 -2.44
C GLN A 499 1.21 -33.17 -2.59
N THR A 500 1.31 -32.35 -3.64
CA THR A 500 2.42 -31.41 -3.85
C THR A 500 2.49 -30.38 -2.73
N ALA A 501 1.35 -29.79 -2.35
CA ALA A 501 1.26 -28.86 -1.23
C ALA A 501 1.65 -29.53 0.10
N LEU A 502 1.26 -30.80 0.33
CA LEU A 502 1.67 -31.56 1.52
C LEU A 502 3.18 -31.74 1.57
N ARG A 503 3.80 -32.24 0.49
CA ARG A 503 5.26 -32.41 0.40
C ARG A 503 6.00 -31.09 0.57
N GLY A 504 5.47 -30.02 -0.02
CA GLY A 504 5.97 -28.66 0.17
C GLY A 504 5.93 -28.26 1.64
N LEU A 505 4.80 -28.43 2.33
CA LEU A 505 4.70 -28.13 3.76
C LEU A 505 5.55 -29.05 4.65
N GLU A 506 5.86 -30.28 4.23
CA GLU A 506 6.81 -31.13 4.94
C GLU A 506 8.22 -30.54 4.87
N ASN A 507 8.60 -29.91 3.75
CA ASN A 507 9.84 -29.14 3.65
C ASN A 507 9.85 -27.97 4.65
N ARG A 508 11.05 -27.64 5.18
CA ARG A 508 11.19 -26.59 6.21
C ARG A 508 11.15 -25.17 5.66
N ASN A 509 11.39 -24.99 4.36
CA ASN A 509 11.51 -23.68 3.72
C ASN A 509 10.20 -23.18 3.09
N GLU A 510 9.10 -23.90 3.32
CA GLU A 510 7.79 -23.60 2.75
C GLU A 510 6.77 -23.40 3.87
N ARG A 511 5.92 -22.39 3.69
CA ARG A 511 4.78 -22.06 4.55
C ARG A 511 3.56 -21.83 3.68
N MET A 512 2.39 -21.97 4.30
CA MET A 512 1.14 -21.62 3.64
C MET A 512 0.69 -20.22 4.08
N PHE A 513 0.31 -19.41 3.11
CA PHE A 513 -0.22 -18.07 3.28
C PHE A 513 -1.65 -17.99 2.75
N LEU A 514 -2.46 -17.16 3.40
CA LEU A 514 -3.70 -16.65 2.84
C LEU A 514 -3.41 -15.30 2.19
N VAL A 515 -3.64 -15.22 0.89
CA VAL A 515 -3.32 -14.04 0.08
C VAL A 515 -4.60 -13.44 -0.50
N THR A 516 -4.76 -12.12 -0.35
CA THR A 516 -5.78 -11.34 -1.06
C THR A 516 -5.07 -10.26 -1.87
N ILE A 517 -5.28 -10.23 -3.18
CA ILE A 517 -4.73 -9.19 -4.07
C ILE A 517 -5.87 -8.32 -4.58
N LEU A 518 -5.82 -7.05 -4.22
CA LEU A 518 -6.79 -6.02 -4.62
C LEU A 518 -6.14 -5.04 -5.58
N VAL A 519 -6.90 -4.60 -6.56
CA VAL A 519 -6.53 -3.53 -7.48
C VAL A 519 -7.59 -2.45 -7.34
N MET A 520 -7.20 -1.30 -6.80
CA MET A 520 -8.02 -0.10 -6.79
C MET A 520 -7.54 0.84 -7.89
N GLN A 521 -8.46 1.36 -8.69
CA GLN A 521 -8.18 2.41 -9.65
C GLN A 521 -9.09 3.60 -9.41
N THR A 522 -8.59 4.81 -9.70
CA THR A 522 -9.36 6.05 -9.64
C THR A 522 -9.16 6.88 -10.90
N ALA A 523 -10.17 7.66 -11.30
CA ALA A 523 -10.12 8.53 -12.46
C ALA A 523 -11.08 9.73 -12.31
N LYS A 524 -10.94 10.74 -13.18
CA LYS A 524 -11.84 11.91 -13.17
C LYS A 524 -13.21 11.58 -13.74
N THR A 525 -13.24 10.70 -14.74
CA THR A 525 -14.49 10.30 -15.41
C THR A 525 -14.69 8.79 -15.34
N LYS A 526 -15.96 8.36 -15.39
CA LYS A 526 -16.29 6.93 -15.43
C LYS A 526 -15.70 6.25 -16.67
N LYS A 527 -15.73 6.91 -17.82
CA LYS A 527 -15.19 6.37 -19.07
C LYS A 527 -13.70 6.06 -18.94
N GLU A 528 -12.92 7.04 -18.46
CA GLU A 528 -11.50 6.88 -18.19
C GLU A 528 -11.23 5.75 -17.18
N LEU A 529 -12.03 5.64 -16.11
CA LEU A 529 -11.91 4.54 -15.16
C LEU A 529 -12.16 3.18 -15.83
N ASP A 530 -13.22 3.06 -16.64
CA ASP A 530 -13.56 1.83 -17.34
C ASP A 530 -12.49 1.42 -18.36
N ASP A 531 -11.90 2.40 -19.07
CA ASP A 531 -10.77 2.19 -19.98
C ASP A 531 -9.53 1.68 -19.21
N ASN A 532 -9.21 2.31 -18.07
CA ASN A 532 -8.11 1.90 -17.19
C ASN A 532 -8.32 0.49 -16.60
N VAL A 533 -9.54 0.15 -16.19
CA VAL A 533 -9.90 -1.20 -15.70
C VAL A 533 -9.79 -2.21 -16.84
N PHE A 534 -10.23 -1.87 -18.05
CA PHE A 534 -10.12 -2.73 -19.21
C PHE A 534 -8.66 -3.02 -19.58
N GLN A 535 -7.77 -2.04 -19.46
CA GLN A 535 -6.33 -2.22 -19.66
C GLN A 535 -5.75 -3.23 -18.66
N VAL A 536 -6.03 -3.08 -17.37
CA VAL A 536 -5.58 -4.03 -16.33
C VAL A 536 -6.15 -5.42 -16.58
N LYS A 537 -7.43 -5.51 -16.94
CA LYS A 537 -8.10 -6.78 -17.24
C LYS A 537 -7.46 -7.48 -18.44
N SER A 538 -7.12 -6.73 -19.48
CA SER A 538 -6.46 -7.26 -20.69
C SER A 538 -5.05 -7.76 -20.37
N LEU A 539 -4.29 -7.00 -19.57
CA LEU A 539 -2.98 -7.41 -19.09
C LEU A 539 -3.05 -8.69 -18.26
N LEU A 540 -3.92 -8.76 -17.25
CA LEU A 540 -4.06 -9.96 -16.43
C LEU A 540 -4.52 -11.19 -17.23
N GLY A 541 -5.29 -10.97 -18.30
CA GLY A 541 -5.73 -12.03 -19.21
C GLY A 541 -4.57 -12.76 -19.89
N THR A 542 -3.45 -12.09 -20.18
CA THR A 542 -2.26 -12.73 -20.79
C THR A 542 -1.59 -13.72 -19.84
N PHE A 543 -1.73 -13.50 -18.53
CA PHE A 543 -1.21 -14.36 -17.47
C PHE A 543 -2.24 -15.36 -16.93
N ASN A 544 -3.35 -15.61 -17.64
CA ASN A 544 -4.47 -16.45 -17.17
C ASN A 544 -4.96 -16.06 -15.77
N CYS A 545 -4.99 -14.75 -15.52
CA CYS A 545 -5.55 -14.15 -14.33
C CYS A 545 -6.80 -13.33 -14.70
N HIS A 546 -7.78 -13.29 -13.81
CA HIS A 546 -9.03 -12.59 -14.04
C HIS A 546 -9.19 -11.46 -13.04
N LEU A 547 -9.37 -10.24 -13.54
CA LEU A 547 -9.81 -9.11 -12.74
C LEU A 547 -11.32 -9.23 -12.49
N LYS A 548 -11.73 -9.24 -11.22
CA LYS A 548 -13.12 -9.40 -10.80
C LYS A 548 -13.56 -8.24 -9.91
N ARG A 549 -14.66 -7.58 -10.28
CA ARG A 549 -15.24 -6.47 -9.50
C ARG A 549 -15.77 -6.94 -8.15
N LEU A 550 -15.49 -6.16 -7.10
CA LEU A 550 -16.09 -6.33 -5.77
C LEU A 550 -17.50 -5.73 -5.73
N ASP A 551 -18.43 -6.38 -6.43
CA ASP A 551 -19.84 -5.99 -6.48
C ASP A 551 -20.43 -5.86 -5.07
N ASP A 552 -21.13 -4.76 -4.79
CA ASP A 552 -21.74 -4.44 -3.48
C ASP A 552 -20.75 -4.36 -2.31
N ARG A 553 -19.44 -4.36 -2.60
CA ARG A 553 -18.35 -4.44 -1.60
C ARG A 553 -17.28 -3.37 -1.81
N GLN A 554 -17.54 -2.38 -2.66
CA GLN A 554 -16.60 -1.30 -3.00
C GLN A 554 -16.04 -0.57 -1.78
N GLU A 555 -16.87 -0.25 -0.78
CA GLU A 555 -16.40 0.36 0.48
C GLU A 555 -15.39 -0.52 1.23
N TYR A 556 -15.67 -1.82 1.32
CA TYR A 556 -14.76 -2.74 2.00
C TYR A 556 -13.50 -2.98 1.17
N GLY A 557 -13.60 -2.95 -0.16
CA GLY A 557 -12.46 -2.94 -1.06
C GLY A 557 -11.57 -1.72 -0.79
N LEU A 558 -12.15 -0.52 -0.83
CA LEU A 558 -11.46 0.75 -0.61
C LEU A 558 -10.73 0.77 0.74
N VAL A 559 -11.45 0.40 1.81
CA VAL A 559 -10.89 0.31 3.16
C VAL A 559 -9.75 -0.72 3.22
N SER A 560 -9.87 -1.83 2.52
CA SER A 560 -8.82 -2.87 2.50
C SER A 560 -7.65 -2.49 1.60
N SER A 561 -7.76 -1.44 0.78
CA SER A 561 -6.64 -0.89 0.00
C SER A 561 -5.89 0.22 0.73
N MET A 562 -6.44 0.71 1.85
CA MET A 562 -5.76 1.68 2.72
C MET A 562 -4.64 0.99 3.51
N PRO A 563 -3.46 1.63 3.69
CA PRO A 563 -2.27 1.04 4.32
C PRO A 563 -2.39 0.98 5.85
N LEU A 564 -3.34 0.17 6.32
CA LEU A 564 -3.79 0.07 7.71
C LEU A 564 -3.63 -1.34 8.29
N GLY A 565 -3.22 -2.32 7.49
CA GLY A 565 -3.14 -3.74 7.88
C GLY A 565 -4.51 -4.38 8.08
N ILE A 566 -5.58 -3.82 7.50
CA ILE A 566 -6.95 -4.31 7.69
C ILE A 566 -7.47 -4.90 6.38
N ASN A 567 -7.74 -6.21 6.37
CA ASN A 567 -8.44 -6.87 5.28
C ASN A 567 -9.91 -7.13 5.66
N LYS A 568 -10.86 -6.46 4.99
CA LYS A 568 -12.31 -6.70 5.11
C LYS A 568 -12.87 -7.58 3.98
N ILE A 569 -12.01 -8.05 3.08
CA ILE A 569 -12.39 -8.93 1.98
C ILE A 569 -12.19 -10.37 2.43
N GLU A 570 -13.26 -11.16 2.32
CA GLU A 570 -13.27 -12.58 2.72
C GLU A 570 -12.60 -13.48 1.68
N ILE A 571 -12.41 -12.97 0.45
CA ILE A 571 -11.85 -13.71 -0.67
C ILE A 571 -10.34 -13.81 -0.47
N GLN A 572 -9.87 -15.02 -0.18
CA GLN A 572 -8.47 -15.34 0.10
C GLN A 572 -8.11 -16.62 -0.66
N ARG A 573 -6.93 -16.62 -1.29
CA ARG A 573 -6.34 -17.81 -1.90
C ARG A 573 -5.27 -18.37 -0.97
N SER A 574 -5.27 -19.68 -0.77
CA SER A 574 -4.16 -20.36 -0.13
C SER A 574 -3.00 -20.49 -1.11
N MET A 575 -1.82 -20.01 -0.73
CA MET A 575 -0.61 -20.06 -1.54
C MET A 575 0.58 -20.53 -0.69
N MET A 576 1.52 -21.23 -1.31
CA MET A 576 2.80 -21.59 -0.72
C MET A 576 3.78 -20.40 -0.74
N THR A 577 4.93 -20.50 -0.09
CA THR A 577 5.92 -19.41 -0.04
C THR A 577 6.39 -19.06 -1.45
N THR A 578 6.82 -20.06 -2.22
CA THR A 578 7.33 -19.85 -3.59
C THR A 578 6.27 -19.22 -4.51
N GLU A 579 5.01 -19.65 -4.37
CA GLU A 579 3.89 -19.11 -5.14
C GLU A 579 3.56 -17.67 -4.75
N THR A 580 3.73 -17.31 -3.48
CA THR A 580 3.52 -15.93 -3.00
C THR A 580 4.68 -15.03 -3.43
N ALA A 581 5.91 -15.56 -3.45
CA ALA A 581 7.12 -14.85 -3.84
C ALA A 581 7.17 -14.46 -5.32
N ILE A 582 6.34 -15.08 -6.18
CA ILE A 582 6.27 -14.72 -7.61
C ILE A 582 5.83 -13.27 -7.83
N PHE A 583 5.13 -12.68 -6.86
CA PHE A 583 4.77 -11.27 -6.84
C PHE A 583 5.93 -10.44 -6.31
N ILE A 584 7.10 -10.59 -6.93
CA ILE A 584 8.30 -9.90 -6.52
C ILE A 584 8.14 -8.39 -6.73
N PRO A 585 8.47 -7.55 -5.72
CA PRO A 585 8.18 -6.12 -5.78
C PRO A 585 9.19 -5.30 -6.61
N PHE A 586 10.16 -5.96 -7.24
CA PHE A 586 11.32 -5.33 -7.86
C PHE A 586 11.26 -5.37 -9.38
N SER A 587 11.70 -4.29 -10.02
CA SER A 587 11.71 -4.17 -11.47
C SER A 587 13.00 -3.56 -11.99
N ALA A 588 13.13 -2.23 -11.90
CA ALA A 588 14.29 -1.46 -12.33
C ALA A 588 14.55 -0.33 -11.33
N GLU A 589 15.82 -0.02 -11.08
CA GLU A 589 16.18 1.08 -10.18
C GLU A 589 15.90 2.45 -10.85
N GLU A 590 15.23 3.34 -10.11
CA GLU A 590 14.91 4.69 -10.58
C GLU A 590 15.84 5.71 -9.92
N LEU A 591 16.68 6.37 -10.73
CA LEU A 591 17.56 7.42 -10.27
C LEU A 591 17.03 8.79 -10.69
N CYS A 592 16.07 9.31 -9.92
CA CYS A 592 15.47 10.62 -10.17
C CYS A 592 15.45 11.48 -8.90
N GLN A 593 16.50 12.29 -8.69
CA GLN A 593 16.71 13.12 -7.50
C GLN A 593 16.08 14.52 -7.64
N ILE A 594 14.82 14.56 -8.06
CA ILE A 594 14.04 15.81 -8.18
C ILE A 594 12.87 15.80 -7.20
N GLY A 595 12.48 16.97 -6.72
CA GLY A 595 11.32 17.11 -5.83
C GLY A 595 11.65 17.70 -4.46
N ALA A 596 10.62 17.77 -3.61
CA ALA A 596 10.73 18.37 -2.27
C ALA A 596 11.72 17.64 -1.35
N ASP A 597 11.88 16.33 -1.55
CA ASP A 597 12.76 15.48 -0.75
C ASP A 597 14.26 15.73 -1.07
N TYR A 598 14.57 16.38 -2.20
CA TYR A 598 15.93 16.67 -2.68
C TYR A 598 16.27 18.17 -2.61
N LYS A 599 15.73 18.88 -1.63
CA LYS A 599 16.01 20.30 -1.45
C LYS A 599 17.51 20.54 -1.20
N GLY A 600 18.14 21.36 -2.05
CA GLY A 600 19.58 21.65 -2.00
C GLY A 600 20.45 20.66 -2.78
N TYR A 601 19.84 19.79 -3.58
CA TYR A 601 20.51 19.03 -4.63
C TYR A 601 20.50 19.86 -5.92
N GLU A 602 21.51 19.68 -6.75
CA GLU A 602 21.63 20.26 -8.09
C GLU A 602 21.63 19.12 -9.13
N PRO A 603 20.49 18.42 -9.32
CA PRO A 603 20.47 17.20 -10.11
C PRO A 603 20.69 17.50 -11.59
N MET A 604 21.64 16.78 -12.19
CA MET A 604 21.94 16.80 -13.61
C MET A 604 21.14 15.74 -14.36
N TYR A 605 20.77 16.06 -15.59
CA TYR A 605 20.06 15.16 -16.51
C TYR A 605 21.03 14.22 -17.24
N TYR A 606 20.81 12.91 -17.08
CA TYR A 606 21.64 11.87 -17.70
C TYR A 606 20.94 11.12 -18.84
N GLY A 607 19.63 11.26 -18.99
CA GLY A 607 18.88 10.60 -20.06
C GLY A 607 17.56 10.02 -19.55
N MET A 608 17.02 9.08 -20.29
CA MET A 608 15.81 8.35 -19.95
C MET A 608 16.16 6.91 -19.61
N ASN A 609 15.52 6.35 -18.59
CA ASN A 609 15.57 4.92 -18.35
C ASN A 609 14.87 4.21 -19.51
N THR A 610 15.51 3.23 -20.14
CA THR A 610 14.97 2.57 -21.35
C THR A 610 13.81 1.62 -21.06
N ILE A 611 13.65 1.20 -19.81
CA ILE A 611 12.58 0.31 -19.36
C ILE A 611 11.38 1.14 -18.92
N SER A 612 11.59 2.06 -17.98
CA SER A 612 10.50 2.83 -17.38
C SER A 612 10.14 4.10 -18.14
N ASN A 613 11.00 4.51 -19.08
CA ASN A 613 10.98 5.82 -19.72
C ASN A 613 11.07 7.00 -18.73
N ASN A 614 11.39 6.81 -17.46
CA ASN A 614 11.52 7.93 -16.52
C ASN A 614 12.83 8.70 -16.72
N LEU A 615 12.83 9.99 -16.35
CA LEU A 615 14.03 10.83 -16.36
C LEU A 615 15.06 10.32 -15.35
N ILE A 616 16.31 10.20 -15.81
CA ILE A 616 17.48 9.96 -14.97
C ILE A 616 18.07 11.32 -14.58
N MET A 617 17.89 11.69 -13.32
CA MET A 617 18.32 12.96 -12.74
C MET A 617 19.14 12.70 -11.47
N ALA A 618 20.39 13.13 -11.42
CA ALA A 618 21.26 12.87 -10.27
C ALA A 618 22.24 14.01 -9.98
N ASP A 619 22.43 14.31 -8.71
CA ASP A 619 23.52 15.15 -8.22
C ASP A 619 24.65 14.24 -7.70
N ARG A 620 25.71 14.08 -8.50
CA ARG A 620 26.85 13.24 -8.14
C ARG A 620 27.56 13.72 -6.87
N LYS A 621 27.51 15.02 -6.55
CA LYS A 621 28.14 15.59 -5.34
C LYS A 621 27.52 15.02 -4.05
N LYS A 622 26.31 14.45 -4.15
CA LYS A 622 25.58 13.84 -3.04
C LYS A 622 25.66 12.32 -3.02
N LEU A 623 26.32 11.70 -4.00
CA LEU A 623 26.58 10.26 -4.03
C LEU A 623 27.83 9.92 -3.19
N ARG A 624 28.01 8.63 -2.86
CA ARG A 624 29.20 8.16 -2.13
C ARG A 624 30.50 8.43 -2.89
N ASN A 625 30.43 8.43 -4.21
CA ASN A 625 31.54 8.77 -5.09
C ASN A 625 31.02 9.74 -6.15
N PRO A 626 31.58 10.97 -6.25
CA PRO A 626 31.12 11.97 -7.20
C PRO A 626 31.67 11.78 -8.62
N ASN A 627 32.61 10.85 -8.82
CA ASN A 627 33.29 10.67 -10.10
C ASN A 627 32.36 10.07 -11.16
N GLY A 628 32.56 10.49 -12.41
CA GLY A 628 31.87 9.94 -13.59
C GLY A 628 32.85 9.28 -14.55
N LEU A 629 32.38 8.25 -15.27
CA LEU A 629 33.14 7.56 -16.30
C LEU A 629 32.29 7.37 -17.54
N ILE A 630 32.73 7.92 -18.68
CA ILE A 630 32.06 7.79 -19.98
C ILE A 630 32.94 6.94 -20.90
N LEU A 631 32.48 5.73 -21.22
CA LEU A 631 33.17 4.80 -22.12
C LEU A 631 32.35 4.57 -23.39
N GLY A 632 33.03 4.36 -24.51
CA GLY A 632 32.37 4.08 -25.78
C GLY A 632 33.35 3.99 -26.96
N LYS A 633 32.97 3.30 -28.02
CA LYS A 633 33.75 3.27 -29.27
C LYS A 633 33.68 4.64 -29.97
N PRO A 634 34.62 4.98 -30.87
CA PRO A 634 34.47 6.15 -31.74
C PRO A 634 33.11 6.13 -32.46
N GLY A 635 32.42 7.28 -32.54
CA GLY A 635 31.10 7.40 -33.18
C GLY A 635 29.88 7.04 -32.32
N TYR A 636 30.06 6.53 -31.09
CA TYR A 636 28.94 6.14 -30.20
C TYR A 636 28.38 7.30 -29.34
N GLY A 637 28.77 8.55 -29.64
CA GLY A 637 28.23 9.72 -28.94
C GLY A 637 28.92 10.09 -27.61
N LYS A 638 30.14 9.60 -27.32
CA LYS A 638 30.91 9.97 -26.13
C LYS A 638 31.02 11.50 -25.97
N SER A 639 31.57 12.17 -26.97
CA SER A 639 31.80 13.61 -26.96
C SER A 639 30.50 14.40 -26.87
N PHE A 640 29.42 13.88 -27.46
CA PHE A 640 28.09 14.47 -27.32
C PHE A 640 27.58 14.38 -25.87
N ALA A 641 27.70 13.21 -25.24
CA ALA A 641 27.31 13.02 -23.84
C ALA A 641 28.12 13.94 -22.90
N THR A 642 29.44 14.03 -23.09
CA THR A 642 30.32 14.93 -22.32
C THR A 642 29.96 16.40 -22.52
N LYS A 643 29.75 16.85 -23.77
CA LYS A 643 29.31 18.24 -24.07
C LYS A 643 27.99 18.57 -23.38
N ARG A 644 27.02 17.66 -23.44
CA ARG A 644 25.72 17.81 -22.77
C ARG A 644 25.89 17.92 -21.26
N GLU A 645 26.77 17.12 -20.66
CA GLU A 645 27.03 17.17 -19.21
C GLU A 645 27.68 18.48 -18.79
N ILE A 646 28.73 18.94 -19.50
CA ILE A 646 29.37 20.24 -19.30
C ILE A 646 28.34 21.37 -19.39
N PHE A 647 27.53 21.36 -20.45
CA PHE A 647 26.50 22.35 -20.69
C PHE A 647 25.46 22.37 -19.55
N ASN A 648 25.04 21.20 -19.08
CA ASN A 648 24.09 21.10 -17.98
C ASN A 648 24.68 21.63 -16.67
N SER A 649 25.94 21.25 -16.36
CA SER A 649 26.66 21.75 -15.19
C SER A 649 26.73 23.27 -15.18
N PHE A 650 27.05 23.90 -16.32
CA PHE A 650 27.13 25.35 -16.44
C PHE A 650 25.80 26.07 -16.14
N PHE A 651 24.66 25.47 -16.51
CA PHE A 651 23.35 26.10 -16.31
C PHE A 651 22.69 25.81 -14.97
N VAL A 652 23.00 24.67 -14.36
CA VAL A 652 22.32 24.18 -13.15
C VAL A 652 23.15 24.45 -11.90
N SER A 653 24.48 24.44 -11.98
CA SER A 653 25.37 24.67 -10.84
C SER A 653 26.21 25.94 -11.01
N THR A 654 26.93 26.30 -9.95
CA THR A 654 27.95 27.37 -9.95
C THR A 654 29.36 26.79 -9.93
N ASP A 655 29.53 25.54 -10.36
CA ASP A 655 30.81 24.84 -10.27
C ASP A 655 31.76 25.32 -11.38
N ASP A 656 33.06 25.36 -11.07
CA ASP A 656 34.10 25.62 -12.06
C ASP A 656 34.29 24.42 -12.99
N ILE A 657 34.39 24.66 -14.30
CA ILE A 657 34.51 23.62 -15.32
C ILE A 657 35.90 23.70 -15.95
N LEU A 658 36.70 22.66 -15.74
CA LEU A 658 38.01 22.49 -16.35
C LEU A 658 37.98 21.33 -17.34
N ILE A 659 38.45 21.57 -18.56
CA ILE A 659 38.45 20.57 -19.64
C ILE A 659 39.88 20.37 -20.13
N LEU A 660 40.36 19.13 -20.04
CA LEU A 660 41.61 18.71 -20.68
C LEU A 660 41.27 18.04 -22.01
N ASP A 661 41.49 18.76 -23.10
CA ASP A 661 41.04 18.35 -24.43
C ASP A 661 42.21 18.21 -25.42
N PRO A 662 42.82 17.01 -25.51
CA PRO A 662 43.90 16.77 -26.48
C PRO A 662 43.39 16.72 -27.94
N GLU A 663 42.10 16.47 -28.17
CA GLU A 663 41.52 16.30 -29.52
C GLU A 663 40.88 17.58 -30.07
N ARG A 664 40.79 18.65 -29.26
CA ARG A 664 40.17 19.94 -29.59
C ARG A 664 38.70 19.80 -30.03
N GLU A 665 37.98 18.88 -29.40
CA GLU A 665 36.56 18.67 -29.67
C GLU A 665 35.64 19.69 -28.96
N TYR A 666 36.10 20.34 -27.89
CA TYR A 666 35.25 21.18 -27.02
C TYR A 666 35.41 22.70 -27.24
N ASP A 667 36.36 23.16 -28.06
CA ASP A 667 36.63 24.60 -28.29
C ASP A 667 35.38 25.42 -28.63
N GLY A 668 34.55 24.92 -29.56
CA GLY A 668 33.32 25.59 -29.97
C GLY A 668 32.31 25.76 -28.82
N LEU A 669 32.24 24.78 -27.92
CA LEU A 669 31.39 24.87 -26.72
C LEU A 669 31.94 25.91 -25.74
N VAL A 670 33.25 25.90 -25.49
CA VAL A 670 33.90 26.85 -24.57
C VAL A 670 33.71 28.28 -25.06
N HIS A 671 33.90 28.55 -26.36
CA HIS A 671 33.63 29.86 -26.95
C HIS A 671 32.16 30.27 -26.82
N ALA A 672 31.22 29.35 -27.06
CA ALA A 672 29.79 29.65 -26.95
C ALA A 672 29.36 30.00 -25.51
N LEU A 673 30.04 29.44 -24.50
CA LEU A 673 29.80 29.69 -23.08
C LEU A 673 30.67 30.85 -22.53
N ASN A 674 31.34 31.62 -23.39
CA ASN A 674 32.26 32.70 -23.01
C ASN A 674 33.41 32.24 -22.09
N GLY A 675 33.84 30.99 -22.20
CA GLY A 675 34.97 30.43 -21.47
C GLY A 675 36.33 30.81 -22.07
N GLN A 676 37.39 30.55 -21.30
CA GLN A 676 38.76 30.77 -21.73
C GLN A 676 39.36 29.48 -22.30
N ILE A 677 40.00 29.59 -23.47
CA ILE A 677 40.78 28.49 -24.05
C ILE A 677 42.26 28.76 -23.82
N ILE A 678 42.94 27.81 -23.17
CA ILE A 678 44.38 27.84 -22.94
C ILE A 678 45.03 26.80 -23.87
N SER A 679 45.58 27.27 -25.00
CA SER A 679 46.28 26.38 -25.93
C SER A 679 47.72 26.16 -25.47
N LEU A 680 48.07 24.90 -25.23
CA LEU A 680 49.43 24.44 -24.91
C LEU A 680 50.02 23.75 -26.14
N SER A 681 50.94 24.41 -26.85
CA SER A 681 51.60 23.86 -28.04
C SER A 681 52.95 24.53 -28.28
N ASN A 682 53.83 23.90 -29.07
CA ASN A 682 55.19 24.39 -29.33
C ASN A 682 55.27 25.76 -30.06
N GLY A 683 54.15 26.35 -30.48
CA GLY A 683 54.09 27.68 -31.12
C GLY A 683 53.34 28.74 -30.32
N THR A 684 52.77 28.42 -29.16
CA THR A 684 52.01 29.36 -28.33
C THR A 684 52.88 30.03 -27.28
N LYS A 685 52.55 31.26 -26.88
CA LYS A 685 53.23 31.98 -25.79
C LYS A 685 52.80 31.51 -24.38
N THR A 686 52.00 30.44 -24.31
CA THR A 686 51.47 29.91 -23.06
C THR A 686 52.32 28.74 -22.61
N TYR A 687 52.77 28.79 -21.36
CA TYR A 687 53.64 27.79 -20.76
C TYR A 687 53.07 27.41 -19.40
N ILE A 688 53.19 26.14 -19.03
CA ILE A 688 52.96 25.66 -17.67
C ILE A 688 54.33 25.33 -17.11
N ASN A 689 54.64 25.84 -15.92
CA ASN A 689 55.87 25.52 -15.21
C ASN A 689 55.62 24.30 -14.30
N PRO A 690 56.06 23.09 -14.67
CA PRO A 690 55.89 21.91 -13.82
C PRO A 690 56.77 21.95 -12.55
N MET A 691 57.69 22.91 -12.41
CA MET A 691 58.50 23.10 -11.20
C MET A 691 57.92 24.15 -10.25
N GLU A 692 56.77 24.75 -10.58
CA GLU A 692 56.12 25.74 -9.72
C GLU A 692 55.48 25.04 -8.51
N VAL A 693 55.88 25.45 -7.31
CA VAL A 693 55.34 24.95 -6.04
C VAL A 693 54.42 26.00 -5.46
N ASP A 694 53.17 25.64 -5.18
CA ASP A 694 52.26 26.51 -4.43
C ASP A 694 52.51 26.39 -2.93
N ILE A 695 53.37 27.28 -2.42
CA ILE A 695 53.75 27.41 -1.02
C ILE A 695 52.53 27.81 -0.15
N GLY A 696 51.44 28.32 -0.75
CA GLY A 696 50.21 28.69 -0.06
C GLY A 696 49.39 27.51 0.49
N LEU A 697 49.61 26.29 -0.03
CA LEU A 697 48.95 25.07 0.43
C LEU A 697 49.44 24.59 1.82
N LEU A 698 50.55 25.13 2.32
CA LEU A 698 51.10 24.87 3.66
C LEU A 698 50.18 25.31 4.82
N GLY A 699 49.16 26.13 4.55
CA GLY A 699 48.32 26.76 5.58
C GLY A 699 47.10 25.96 6.06
N ASN A 700 46.71 24.89 5.35
CA ASN A 700 45.46 24.18 5.62
C ASN A 700 45.67 22.87 6.40
N GLY A 701 46.09 22.99 7.66
CA GLY A 701 45.79 22.03 8.73
C GLY A 701 46.45 20.63 8.72
N ASP A 702 46.91 20.12 7.58
CA ASP A 702 47.51 18.79 7.48
C ASP A 702 49.03 18.85 7.73
N LYS A 703 49.44 18.53 8.97
CA LYS A 703 50.85 18.50 9.38
C LYS A 703 51.70 17.42 8.70
N GLU A 704 51.09 16.54 7.90
CA GLU A 704 51.76 15.46 7.16
C GLU A 704 51.94 15.75 5.67
N TYR A 705 51.37 16.85 5.14
CA TYR A 705 51.52 17.22 3.73
C TYR A 705 52.75 18.13 3.54
N ASP A 706 53.80 17.63 2.88
CA ASP A 706 54.92 18.45 2.41
C ASP A 706 54.80 18.69 0.90
N PRO A 707 54.33 19.89 0.47
CA PRO A 707 54.15 20.23 -0.94
C PRO A 707 55.44 20.14 -1.74
N VAL A 708 56.60 20.30 -1.11
CA VAL A 708 57.90 20.23 -1.80
C VAL A 708 58.23 18.78 -2.12
N THR A 709 58.04 17.87 -1.16
CA THR A 709 58.28 16.43 -1.36
C THR A 709 57.35 15.87 -2.43
N ASP A 710 56.05 16.19 -2.40
CA ASP A 710 55.10 15.76 -3.43
C ASP A 710 55.45 16.32 -4.82
N GLN A 711 55.93 17.57 -4.88
CA GLN A 711 56.38 18.16 -6.14
C GLN A 711 57.62 17.44 -6.68
N ILE A 712 58.56 17.10 -5.82
CA ILE A 712 59.75 16.34 -6.19
C ILE A 712 59.32 14.97 -6.75
N ASP A 713 58.40 14.25 -6.09
CA ASP A 713 57.88 12.97 -6.57
C ASP A 713 57.16 13.11 -7.94
N PHE A 714 56.40 14.18 -8.13
CA PHE A 714 55.80 14.50 -9.43
C PHE A 714 56.86 14.78 -10.50
N LEU A 715 57.89 15.57 -10.19
CA LEU A 715 58.99 15.87 -11.11
C LEU A 715 59.80 14.63 -11.47
N VAL A 716 60.05 13.74 -10.51
CA VAL A 716 60.66 12.43 -10.77
C VAL A 716 59.79 11.64 -11.75
N SER A 717 58.48 11.51 -11.46
CA SER A 717 57.54 10.79 -12.33
C SER A 717 57.46 11.40 -13.75
N LEU A 718 57.48 12.73 -13.85
CA LEU A 718 57.48 13.45 -15.12
C LEU A 718 58.79 13.21 -15.88
N CYS A 719 59.94 13.27 -15.22
CA CYS A 719 61.25 12.97 -15.79
C CYS A 719 61.33 11.50 -16.23
N GLU A 720 60.78 10.55 -15.48
CA GLU A 720 60.68 9.14 -15.87
C GLU A 720 59.86 8.96 -17.15
N GLN A 721 58.70 9.63 -17.25
CA GLN A 721 57.89 9.58 -18.47
C GLN A 721 58.58 10.25 -19.66
N LEU A 722 59.24 11.39 -19.47
CA LEU A 722 59.90 12.15 -20.53
C LEU A 722 61.21 11.50 -21.00
N MET A 723 61.98 10.90 -20.09
CA MET A 723 63.25 10.21 -20.38
C MET A 723 63.06 8.74 -20.76
N GLY A 724 61.81 8.27 -20.89
CA GLY A 724 61.39 6.88 -21.08
C GLY A 724 62.01 6.12 -22.26
N GLY A 725 63.28 5.71 -22.10
CA GLY A 725 63.77 4.44 -22.61
C GLY A 725 63.27 3.28 -21.75
N LYS A 726 63.36 2.03 -22.24
CA LYS A 726 62.81 0.79 -21.64
C LYS A 726 63.21 0.47 -20.17
N VAL A 727 64.01 1.29 -19.51
CA VAL A 727 64.62 1.03 -18.19
C VAL A 727 64.19 2.05 -17.11
N GLY A 728 63.56 3.17 -17.46
CA GLY A 728 63.25 4.25 -16.49
C GLY A 728 64.52 4.98 -16.00
N LEU A 729 64.38 5.81 -14.96
CA LEU A 729 65.52 6.51 -14.33
C LEU A 729 66.31 5.57 -13.40
N SER A 730 67.63 5.71 -13.37
CA SER A 730 68.48 5.06 -12.37
C SER A 730 68.38 5.75 -11.01
N GLN A 731 68.74 5.05 -9.91
CA GLN A 731 68.72 5.65 -8.56
C GLN A 731 69.64 6.87 -8.43
N GLU A 732 70.73 6.91 -9.18
CA GLU A 732 71.64 8.06 -9.21
C GLU A 732 70.99 9.28 -9.89
N GLU A 733 70.18 9.08 -10.93
CA GLU A 733 69.43 10.14 -11.60
C GLU A 733 68.24 10.63 -10.77
N ILE A 734 67.55 9.73 -10.06
CA ILE A 734 66.49 10.08 -9.11
C ILE A 734 67.05 10.98 -7.99
N ALA A 735 68.24 10.66 -7.46
CA ALA A 735 68.92 11.44 -6.43
C ALA A 735 69.45 12.81 -6.90
N ILE A 736 69.46 13.10 -8.20
CA ILE A 736 69.79 14.42 -8.77
C ILE A 736 68.53 15.29 -8.90
N VAL A 737 67.36 14.67 -9.04
CA VAL A 737 66.06 15.35 -9.15
C VAL A 737 65.49 15.70 -7.77
N ILE A 738 65.70 14.81 -6.77
CA ILE A 738 65.43 15.04 -5.34
C ILE A 738 66.50 15.95 -4.76
#